data_AF-A0A7Y5W6R3-F1
#
_entry.id   AF-A0A7Y5W6R3-F1
#
_cell.length_a   1.000
_cell.length_b   1.000
_cell.length_c   1.000
_cell.angle_alpha   90.00
_cell.angle_beta   90.00
_cell.angle_gamma   90.00
#
_symmetry.space_group_name_H-M   'P 1'
#
loop_
_entity.id
_entity.type
_entity.pdbx_description
1 polymer ?
#
loop_
_entity_poly.entity_id
_entity_poly.type
_entity_poly.pdbx_seq_one_letter_code
_entity_poly.pdbx_strand_id
1 'polypeptide(L)'
;MRRMVSVRLYGWMAATAVLVLSNTAVRAETIHWPMNGPSEITQAVNIEPGRVAEGRLSGHVAWDPHVSFHLPAEGIDAGKFTWLCVRMYSSAEADVLDVYYESPDGRWCLGGKSPIAKGWATYRMNLSQNAWRETRTGEDSRQWGGPSKRVKSLRIDPGNQADRWVMIDDVALQTAEAGFQEGVRVEPRGTAEITAFELPASVETGQRAAVAVEMKTKIPQGLSAGTSFVQLRRGATILRLVEKPVALGGELLRIGAELPISAYWNPGPATVEVGCYELDLPTGGFAAGRELAITSRRIGSVRPPAVELRRLGGDAAVFVDGQVVPAFAFLAAGGLHLDRHREAAQAGIHLYCDWFGTSRYSDMGHVAPDRYEYSEFDRYFAAILDVDPDAYFLPHVGVTGPLWWQQRHPEEMCQFEDGSKGPTSFASQRWRQEMGDDLRKLIAYLRQAPYADRILGYIFYNGYTAEWQMWGTWQESRDDYSEPAVRAFRKFLADRYGTDQRLREAWADPAVTLAAAAMPDAARRRPGGPRVLRDPKSERQAVDFYEFISNMDADAILHFARITREATEGRALVGTYYAYLTAHGINQQDSGHLAARRVFDSPDIDLLLSPPNYAYRGPGETSTFMSATDSFRLRGKLWFDESDHRTHLTDPGAGYGRADTLEETLGVFWREFAEVLTKRAAVSWFDMSGGWLSHPKLLADMGRAREIMRASLPERKPFAAEIGVFVDPRSFYWMRPTMANAALDLNQVVTMPQSGAPWDFCLLEDIGESWMPNYKFYVFLNAFYIDKAQREAIHARLRRNGATALFVYAPGYLGPEGESLEAMRALTGIRVAREDGEGRPQVLLNASDPLARGLAADRPMGAEQLTVAPVFYADDPEARVVGHLKTGQPALVVKKMDGWTSVYSAAIQLPPGLIRNLARSAGVHTWMESDDALYTDGRFVGVHAAGDGEKIVRLPRRAKVVDTIGGEAVGTDGQTVRLPMKRAETILLRLEPVAR
;
A
#
# COMPACT_ATOMS: atom_id res chain seq x y z
N MET A 1 46.55 29.69 2.98
CA MET A 1 47.54 30.68 2.49
C MET A 1 47.34 30.82 0.97
N ARG A 2 46.82 31.95 0.45
CA ARG A 2 47.60 33.07 -0.15
C ARG A 2 48.78 32.55 -1.00
N ARG A 3 48.99 32.86 -2.28
CA ARG A 3 48.62 33.96 -3.22
C ARG A 3 49.05 33.46 -4.63
N MET A 4 48.32 33.72 -5.72
CA MET A 4 48.32 34.95 -6.54
C MET A 4 49.68 35.15 -7.26
N VAL A 5 49.77 35.28 -8.59
CA VAL A 5 49.80 36.53 -9.40
C VAL A 5 50.27 36.10 -10.81
N SER A 6 49.57 36.30 -11.96
CA SER A 6 49.22 37.53 -12.71
C SER A 6 50.45 38.30 -13.26
N VAL A 7 50.54 38.74 -14.51
CA VAL A 7 50.17 40.09 -15.02
C VAL A 7 51.01 40.33 -16.30
N ARG A 8 50.46 41.00 -17.32
CA ARG A 8 51.00 42.20 -18.05
C ARG A 8 50.05 42.54 -19.22
N LEU A 9 49.32 43.67 -19.32
CA LEU A 9 49.41 45.08 -18.90
C LEU A 9 50.20 45.97 -19.88
N TYR A 10 49.50 46.95 -20.49
CA TYR A 10 49.91 48.32 -20.92
C TYR A 10 48.62 49.04 -21.42
N GLY A 11 48.27 50.31 -21.15
CA GLY A 11 48.84 51.39 -20.33
C GLY A 11 48.23 52.78 -20.67
N TRP A 12 48.07 53.64 -19.63
CA TRP A 12 48.18 55.14 -19.59
C TRP A 12 47.07 56.03 -20.24
N MET A 13 46.65 57.23 -19.76
CA MET A 13 46.87 58.07 -18.56
C MET A 13 45.75 59.17 -18.40
N ALA A 14 45.56 59.64 -17.17
CA ALA A 14 44.71 60.68 -16.51
C ALA A 14 44.14 61.96 -17.20
N ALA A 15 42.93 62.40 -16.76
CA ALA A 15 42.61 63.73 -16.15
C ALA A 15 41.11 63.87 -15.70
N THR A 16 40.86 64.76 -14.74
CA THR A 16 39.77 64.81 -13.73
C THR A 16 38.47 65.56 -14.14
N ALA A 17 37.28 65.06 -13.72
CA ALA A 17 36.12 65.86 -13.25
C ALA A 17 35.03 64.97 -12.62
N VAL A 18 34.45 65.42 -11.51
CA VAL A 18 33.33 64.79 -10.77
C VAL A 18 31.99 65.11 -11.43
N LEU A 19 31.16 64.10 -11.68
CA LEU A 19 29.69 64.23 -11.68
C LEU A 19 29.00 62.87 -11.47
N VAL A 20 27.82 62.97 -10.87
CA VAL A 20 27.01 61.99 -10.15
C VAL A 20 26.40 60.86 -11.00
N LEU A 21 26.33 59.67 -10.37
CA LEU A 21 25.45 58.50 -10.52
C LEU A 21 24.31 58.49 -11.57
N SER A 22 24.13 57.33 -12.21
CA SER A 22 22.86 56.56 -12.22
C SER A 22 23.12 55.14 -12.80
N ASN A 23 23.04 54.12 -11.95
CA ASN A 23 21.92 53.15 -11.82
C ASN A 23 21.73 52.17 -12.99
N THR A 24 22.30 50.97 -12.85
CA THR A 24 21.92 49.74 -13.55
C THR A 24 20.74 49.07 -12.82
N ALA A 25 19.59 48.95 -13.48
CA ALA A 25 18.40 48.31 -12.93
C ALA A 25 18.57 46.77 -12.82
N VAL A 26 18.38 46.23 -11.61
CA VAL A 26 18.23 44.79 -11.36
C VAL A 26 16.82 44.38 -11.79
N ARG A 27 16.67 43.32 -12.60
CA ARG A 27 15.36 42.76 -12.98
C ARG A 27 14.70 42.12 -11.75
N ALA A 28 13.39 42.36 -11.56
CA ALA A 28 12.58 41.73 -10.52
C ALA A 28 12.54 40.20 -10.70
N GLU A 29 12.69 39.44 -9.59
CA GLU A 29 12.48 37.98 -9.58
C GLU A 29 10.97 37.70 -9.40
N THR A 30 10.45 36.66 -10.06
CA THR A 30 9.04 36.23 -9.92
C THR A 30 8.97 34.70 -9.97
N ILE A 31 8.24 34.11 -9.03
CA ILE A 31 7.78 32.72 -9.12
C ILE A 31 6.32 32.77 -9.57
N HIS A 32 6.01 32.08 -10.65
CA HIS A 32 4.73 32.23 -11.35
C HIS A 32 4.07 30.87 -11.55
N TRP A 33 2.80 30.78 -11.16
CA TRP A 33 1.91 29.66 -11.40
C TRP A 33 0.71 30.18 -12.22
N PRO A 34 0.82 30.18 -13.56
CA PRO A 34 -0.23 30.66 -14.48
C PRO A 34 -1.41 29.70 -14.67
N MET A 35 -1.47 28.61 -13.92
CA MET A 35 -2.46 27.54 -14.02
C MET A 35 -2.55 26.93 -15.44
N ASN A 36 -1.44 26.88 -16.18
CA ASN A 36 -1.40 26.35 -17.55
C ASN A 36 -1.37 24.82 -17.59
N GLY A 37 -1.03 24.16 -16.49
CA GLY A 37 -1.02 22.70 -16.40
C GLY A 37 -0.99 22.14 -14.97
N PRO A 38 -1.27 20.85 -14.79
CA PRO A 38 -1.38 20.21 -13.48
C PRO A 38 -0.06 20.17 -12.70
N SER A 39 1.10 20.33 -13.36
CA SER A 39 2.42 20.34 -12.73
C SER A 39 2.65 21.54 -11.78
N GLU A 40 1.79 22.54 -11.81
CA GLU A 40 1.94 23.76 -11.02
C GLU A 40 1.46 23.63 -9.58
N ILE A 41 0.53 22.71 -9.34
CA ILE A 41 -0.01 22.44 -8.00
C ILE A 41 0.41 21.06 -7.54
N THR A 42 0.57 20.89 -6.23
CA THR A 42 0.79 19.57 -5.62
C THR A 42 -0.53 18.95 -5.20
N GLN A 43 -1.50 19.78 -4.81
CA GLN A 43 -2.78 19.31 -4.29
C GLN A 43 -3.85 20.41 -4.35
N ALA A 44 -5.10 20.02 -4.61
CA ALA A 44 -6.29 20.81 -4.32
C ALA A 44 -7.16 20.02 -3.34
N VAL A 45 -7.60 20.64 -2.25
CA VAL A 45 -8.37 19.99 -1.18
C VAL A 45 -9.70 20.72 -1.03
N ASN A 46 -10.79 19.95 -0.91
CA ASN A 46 -12.16 20.47 -0.77
C ASN A 46 -12.60 21.39 -1.94
N ILE A 47 -12.04 21.20 -3.13
CA ILE A 47 -12.41 21.87 -4.38
C ILE A 47 -12.73 20.79 -5.42
N GLU A 48 -13.96 20.75 -5.93
CA GLU A 48 -14.44 19.67 -6.81
C GLU A 48 -14.98 20.24 -8.14
N PRO A 49 -14.37 19.94 -9.32
CA PRO A 49 -13.36 18.90 -9.54
C PRO A 49 -11.94 19.24 -9.11
N GLY A 50 -11.61 20.50 -8.84
CA GLY A 50 -10.29 20.89 -8.34
C GLY A 50 -9.16 20.57 -9.33
N ARG A 51 -9.45 20.68 -10.63
CA ARG A 51 -8.50 20.37 -11.72
C ARG A 51 -8.08 21.62 -12.46
N VAL A 52 -6.83 21.63 -12.89
CA VAL A 52 -6.28 22.65 -13.79
C VAL A 52 -6.62 22.29 -15.23
N ALA A 53 -7.40 23.14 -15.90
CA ALA A 53 -7.78 23.00 -17.31
C ALA A 53 -7.93 24.38 -17.96
N GLU A 54 -7.53 24.51 -19.24
CA GLU A 54 -7.67 25.75 -20.02
C GLU A 54 -7.11 27.01 -19.30
N GLY A 55 -5.99 26.85 -18.58
CA GLY A 55 -5.33 27.96 -17.88
C GLY A 55 -5.90 28.27 -16.49
N ARG A 56 -6.74 27.41 -15.90
CA ARG A 56 -7.41 27.69 -14.62
C ARG A 56 -7.61 26.44 -13.77
N LEU A 57 -7.54 26.61 -12.45
CA LEU A 57 -8.05 25.65 -11.48
C LEU A 57 -9.49 26.02 -11.12
N SER A 58 -10.47 25.17 -11.39
CA SER A 58 -11.89 25.45 -11.07
C SER A 58 -12.55 24.35 -10.21
N GLY A 59 -13.51 24.75 -9.39
CA GLY A 59 -14.37 23.80 -8.70
C GLY A 59 -15.29 24.41 -7.65
N HIS A 60 -16.20 23.57 -7.17
CA HIS A 60 -17.09 23.85 -6.07
C HIS A 60 -16.36 23.61 -4.75
N VAL A 61 -16.41 24.59 -3.84
CA VAL A 61 -15.72 24.50 -2.56
C VAL A 61 -16.60 23.90 -1.46
N ALA A 62 -16.01 23.04 -0.63
CA ALA A 62 -16.53 22.71 0.70
C ALA A 62 -15.83 23.58 1.76
N TRP A 63 -16.09 23.34 3.05
CA TRP A 63 -15.38 24.02 4.14
C TRP A 63 -13.88 23.68 4.12
N ASP A 64 -13.04 24.63 4.50
CA ASP A 64 -11.57 24.54 4.48
C ASP A 64 -10.96 24.19 3.09
N PRO A 65 -11.27 24.95 2.02
CA PRO A 65 -10.68 24.72 0.71
C PRO A 65 -9.25 25.25 0.63
N HIS A 66 -8.33 24.50 0.03
CA HIS A 66 -6.98 25.03 -0.21
C HIS A 66 -6.26 24.39 -1.39
N VAL A 67 -5.26 25.13 -1.90
CA VAL A 67 -4.45 24.76 -3.06
C VAL A 67 -2.98 24.91 -2.71
N SER A 68 -2.23 23.81 -2.82
CA SER A 68 -0.80 23.74 -2.56
C SER A 68 -0.01 23.79 -3.87
N PHE A 69 1.10 24.51 -3.89
CA PHE A 69 1.89 24.75 -5.11
C PHE A 69 3.19 23.97 -5.15
N HIS A 70 3.61 23.57 -6.36
CA HIS A 70 4.96 23.06 -6.58
C HIS A 70 5.98 24.19 -6.43
N LEU A 71 7.02 23.95 -5.62
CA LEU A 71 8.09 24.93 -5.35
C LEU A 71 9.40 24.52 -6.03
N PRO A 72 10.34 25.47 -6.25
CA PRO A 72 11.71 25.15 -6.63
C PRO A 72 12.35 24.18 -5.61
N ALA A 73 13.24 23.29 -6.07
CA ALA A 73 13.84 22.24 -5.24
C ALA A 73 14.61 22.79 -4.03
N GLU A 74 15.18 23.99 -4.15
CA GLU A 74 15.86 24.71 -3.07
C GLU A 74 14.91 25.41 -2.08
N GLY A 75 13.61 25.46 -2.37
CA GLY A 75 12.60 26.23 -1.64
C GLY A 75 12.69 27.74 -1.89
N ILE A 76 11.78 28.50 -1.28
CA ILE A 76 11.68 29.96 -1.47
C ILE A 76 12.51 30.68 -0.39
N ASP A 77 13.27 31.69 -0.82
CA ASP A 77 13.87 32.69 0.07
C ASP A 77 12.84 33.78 0.41
N ALA A 78 12.25 33.70 1.61
CA ALA A 78 11.22 34.65 2.03
C ALA A 78 11.75 36.08 2.17
N GLY A 79 13.06 36.28 2.31
CA GLY A 79 13.69 37.60 2.36
C GLY A 79 13.67 38.33 1.02
N LYS A 80 13.52 37.62 -0.10
CA LYS A 80 13.50 38.20 -1.44
C LYS A 80 12.10 38.65 -1.89
N PHE A 81 11.08 37.89 -1.51
CA PHE A 81 9.73 38.06 -2.02
C PHE A 81 8.82 38.79 -1.03
N THR A 82 8.06 39.76 -1.52
CA THR A 82 7.19 40.62 -0.70
C THR A 82 5.73 40.45 -1.07
N TRP A 83 5.42 40.25 -2.34
CA TRP A 83 4.05 40.33 -2.87
C TRP A 83 3.55 38.98 -3.32
N LEU A 84 2.36 38.59 -2.85
CA LEU A 84 1.57 37.50 -3.42
C LEU A 84 0.40 38.12 -4.19
N CYS A 85 0.36 37.89 -5.50
CA CYS A 85 -0.73 38.26 -6.38
C CYS A 85 -1.54 37.01 -6.72
N VAL A 86 -2.86 37.06 -6.52
CA VAL A 86 -3.78 35.97 -6.88
C VAL A 86 -4.94 36.56 -7.69
N ARG A 87 -5.13 36.10 -8.92
CA ARG A 87 -6.34 36.37 -9.69
C ARG A 87 -7.27 35.18 -9.56
N MET A 88 -8.44 35.42 -8.98
CA MET A 88 -9.44 34.38 -8.77
C MET A 88 -10.87 34.88 -8.94
N TYR A 89 -11.77 33.95 -9.24
CA TYR A 89 -13.20 34.12 -9.27
C TYR A 89 -13.83 33.49 -8.03
N SER A 90 -14.87 34.12 -7.48
CA SER A 90 -15.80 33.45 -6.59
C SER A 90 -17.26 33.73 -6.95
N SER A 91 -18.12 32.72 -6.91
CA SER A 91 -19.56 32.92 -7.18
C SER A 91 -20.30 33.68 -6.07
N ALA A 92 -19.70 33.81 -4.87
CA ALA A 92 -20.24 34.54 -3.74
C ALA A 92 -19.11 35.14 -2.88
N GLU A 93 -19.45 36.05 -1.98
CA GLU A 93 -18.51 36.59 -0.99
C GLU A 93 -18.08 35.52 0.02
N ALA A 94 -16.90 35.71 0.62
CA ALA A 94 -16.30 34.81 1.59
C ALA A 94 -15.37 35.59 2.53
N ASP A 95 -14.85 34.94 3.57
CA ASP A 95 -14.10 35.60 4.65
C ASP A 95 -12.84 36.32 4.19
N VAL A 96 -11.72 35.64 3.96
CA VAL A 96 -10.46 36.24 3.48
C VAL A 96 -9.70 35.27 2.60
N LEU A 97 -8.89 35.80 1.67
CA LEU A 97 -7.85 35.02 1.02
C LEU A 97 -6.73 34.77 2.02
N ASP A 98 -6.56 33.51 2.40
CA ASP A 98 -5.50 33.09 3.32
C ASP A 98 -4.30 32.50 2.57
N VAL A 99 -3.13 32.66 3.17
CA VAL A 99 -1.87 32.07 2.72
C VAL A 99 -1.23 31.34 3.91
N TYR A 100 -0.72 30.15 3.63
CA TYR A 100 0.05 29.34 4.58
C TYR A 100 1.45 29.07 4.04
N TYR A 101 2.42 29.07 4.94
CA TYR A 101 3.76 28.58 4.64
C TYR A 101 4.24 27.58 5.70
N GLU A 102 5.13 26.68 5.28
CA GLU A 102 5.97 25.88 6.19
C GLU A 102 7.44 26.07 5.82
N SER A 103 8.31 26.19 6.82
CA SER A 103 9.76 26.36 6.67
C SER A 103 10.52 25.03 6.89
N PRO A 104 11.77 24.89 6.41
CA PRO A 104 12.57 23.67 6.58
C PRO A 104 12.77 23.22 8.03
N ASP A 105 12.78 24.17 8.98
CA ASP A 105 12.89 23.92 10.43
C ASP A 105 11.55 23.54 11.10
N GLY A 106 10.51 23.26 10.30
CA GLY A 106 9.21 22.76 10.77
C GLY A 106 8.32 23.85 11.38
N ARG A 107 8.66 25.13 11.21
CA ARG A 107 7.78 26.25 11.59
C ARG A 107 6.76 26.50 10.50
N TRP A 108 5.56 26.89 10.89
CA TRP A 108 4.51 27.24 9.94
C TRP A 108 3.64 28.36 10.47
N CYS A 109 2.93 29.04 9.57
CA CYS A 109 1.89 29.97 9.94
C CYS A 109 0.88 30.15 8.80
N LEU A 110 -0.36 30.42 9.18
CA LEU A 110 -1.42 30.85 8.28
C LEU A 110 -1.84 32.29 8.60
N GLY A 111 -2.09 33.06 7.55
CA GLY A 111 -2.52 34.44 7.66
C GLY A 111 -3.13 34.98 6.38
N GLY A 112 -3.86 36.07 6.51
CA GLY A 112 -4.67 36.66 5.44
C GLY A 112 -5.54 37.78 6.00
N LYS A 113 -5.97 38.68 5.12
CA LYS A 113 -6.68 39.91 5.54
C LYS A 113 -7.64 40.49 4.51
N SER A 114 -7.61 40.02 3.27
CA SER A 114 -8.39 40.60 2.17
C SER A 114 -9.66 39.81 1.93
N PRO A 115 -10.85 40.37 2.15
CA PRO A 115 -12.10 39.64 1.96
C PRO A 115 -12.36 39.18 0.54
N ILE A 116 -12.98 38.01 0.41
CA ILE A 116 -13.29 37.46 -0.91
C ILE A 116 -14.51 38.17 -1.49
N ALA A 117 -14.35 38.69 -2.71
CA ALA A 117 -15.38 39.40 -3.44
C ALA A 117 -16.09 38.45 -4.39
N LYS A 118 -17.39 38.68 -4.62
CA LYS A 118 -18.12 38.00 -5.68
C LYS A 118 -17.61 38.47 -7.06
N GLY A 119 -17.37 37.52 -7.95
CA GLY A 119 -16.84 37.74 -9.30
C GLY A 119 -15.33 37.56 -9.39
N TRP A 120 -14.76 37.98 -10.52
CA TRP A 120 -13.31 38.02 -10.70
C TRP A 120 -12.70 39.17 -9.91
N ALA A 121 -11.63 38.89 -9.20
CA ALA A 121 -10.83 39.89 -8.52
C ALA A 121 -9.35 39.51 -8.52
N THR A 122 -8.49 40.53 -8.55
CA THR A 122 -7.06 40.38 -8.29
C THR A 122 -6.75 40.83 -6.87
N TYR A 123 -6.24 39.90 -6.07
CA TYR A 123 -5.77 40.10 -4.71
C TYR A 123 -4.28 40.33 -4.76
N ARG A 124 -3.83 41.44 -4.17
CA ARG A 124 -2.40 41.69 -3.97
C ARG A 124 -2.13 41.82 -2.48
N MET A 125 -1.39 40.88 -1.94
CA MET A 125 -1.06 40.80 -0.51
C MET A 125 0.42 41.05 -0.28
N ASN A 126 0.74 41.91 0.69
CA ASN A 126 2.08 42.12 1.20
C ASN A 126 2.37 41.09 2.29
N LEU A 127 3.15 40.06 1.99
CA LEU A 127 3.46 38.95 2.90
C LEU A 127 4.23 39.40 4.15
N SER A 128 5.07 40.43 4.02
CA SER A 128 5.82 41.02 5.13
C SER A 128 4.93 41.81 6.10
N GLN A 129 3.74 42.22 5.65
CA GLN A 129 2.74 42.96 6.43
C GLN A 129 1.40 42.18 6.51
N ASN A 130 1.43 40.88 6.26
CA ASN A 130 0.23 40.04 6.32
C ASN A 130 -0.17 39.76 7.77
N ALA A 131 -1.46 39.51 8.00
CA ALA A 131 -1.99 39.18 9.32
C ALA A 131 -1.73 37.69 9.63
N TRP A 132 -0.47 37.36 9.93
CA TRP A 132 -0.04 36.02 10.37
C TRP A 132 -0.60 35.72 11.76
N ARG A 133 -1.56 34.79 11.85
CA ARG A 133 -2.39 34.64 13.05
C ARG A 133 -2.44 33.21 13.60
N GLU A 134 -2.44 32.21 12.74
CA GLU A 134 -2.61 30.82 13.17
C GLU A 134 -1.31 30.04 13.06
N THR A 135 -0.82 29.55 14.20
CA THR A 135 0.34 28.65 14.29
C THR A 135 0.35 27.92 15.63
N ARG A 136 0.89 26.70 15.65
CA ARG A 136 1.23 25.97 16.88
C ARG A 136 2.73 25.90 17.13
N THR A 137 3.54 26.49 16.25
CA THR A 137 5.00 26.39 16.29
C THR A 137 5.65 27.63 16.89
N GLY A 138 4.94 28.41 17.71
CA GLY A 138 5.51 29.57 18.42
C GLY A 138 5.33 30.92 17.72
N GLU A 139 5.31 32.00 18.52
CA GLU A 139 5.01 33.38 18.09
C GLU A 139 6.00 33.94 17.06
N ASP A 140 7.26 33.52 17.10
CA ASP A 140 8.30 33.87 16.12
C ASP A 140 7.99 33.33 14.70
N SER A 141 7.05 32.39 14.57
CA SER A 141 6.52 31.90 13.29
C SER A 141 5.50 32.88 12.67
N ARG A 142 5.00 33.88 13.39
CA ARG A 142 4.01 34.85 12.87
C ARG A 142 4.64 35.93 11.97
N GLN A 143 5.40 35.50 10.98
CA GLN A 143 6.04 36.33 9.97
C GLN A 143 6.29 35.50 8.70
N TRP A 144 6.39 36.16 7.55
CA TRP A 144 6.70 35.49 6.30
C TRP A 144 8.04 34.74 6.36
N GLY A 145 7.99 33.44 6.05
CA GLY A 145 9.12 32.49 6.11
C GLY A 145 9.64 32.14 7.49
N GLY A 146 8.95 32.58 8.55
CA GLY A 146 9.34 32.30 9.94
C GLY A 146 10.70 32.87 10.31
N PRO A 147 11.31 32.37 11.40
CA PRO A 147 12.64 32.81 11.83
C PRO A 147 13.74 32.44 10.83
N SER A 148 13.57 31.34 10.08
CA SER A 148 14.56 30.88 9.10
C SER A 148 14.53 31.65 7.78
N LYS A 149 13.47 32.42 7.50
CA LYS A 149 13.25 33.15 6.23
C LYS A 149 13.29 32.23 5.01
N ARG A 150 12.89 30.97 5.20
CA ARG A 150 12.81 29.96 4.12
C ARG A 150 11.42 29.35 4.10
N VAL A 151 10.94 29.00 2.91
CA VAL A 151 9.66 28.30 2.73
C VAL A 151 9.89 27.06 1.89
N LYS A 152 9.46 25.90 2.41
CA LYS A 152 9.46 24.61 1.72
C LYS A 152 8.07 24.16 1.26
N SER A 153 7.01 24.79 1.75
CA SER A 153 5.62 24.54 1.35
C SER A 153 4.82 25.83 1.36
N LEU A 154 4.02 26.07 0.32
CA LEU A 154 3.17 27.24 0.15
C LEU A 154 1.80 26.79 -0.33
N ARG A 155 0.74 27.28 0.33
CA ARG A 155 -0.64 27.08 -0.13
C ARG A 155 -1.47 28.34 0.07
N ILE A 156 -2.55 28.46 -0.70
CA ILE A 156 -3.58 29.50 -0.52
C ILE A 156 -4.94 28.85 -0.22
N ASP A 157 -5.77 29.58 0.52
CA ASP A 157 -7.17 29.24 0.79
C ASP A 157 -8.06 30.34 0.18
N PRO A 158 -8.91 30.02 -0.82
CA PRO A 158 -9.78 30.96 -1.53
C PRO A 158 -11.04 31.37 -0.73
N GLY A 159 -10.99 31.27 0.60
CA GLY A 159 -12.01 31.65 1.57
C GLY A 159 -12.70 30.45 2.19
N ASN A 160 -12.86 30.47 3.51
CA ASN A 160 -13.39 29.36 4.29
C ASN A 160 -14.92 29.39 4.36
N GLN A 161 -15.58 29.15 3.23
CA GLN A 161 -17.03 28.97 3.12
C GLN A 161 -17.35 27.97 2.00
N ALA A 162 -18.23 27.01 2.31
CA ALA A 162 -18.75 26.04 1.35
C ALA A 162 -19.77 26.66 0.37
N ASP A 163 -20.23 25.85 -0.59
CA ASP A 163 -21.32 26.15 -1.52
C ASP A 163 -21.07 27.32 -2.48
N ARG A 164 -19.80 27.47 -2.89
CA ARG A 164 -19.37 28.45 -3.89
C ARG A 164 -18.60 27.78 -5.01
N TRP A 165 -18.70 28.35 -6.20
CA TRP A 165 -17.78 28.05 -7.30
C TRP A 165 -16.58 28.98 -7.22
N VAL A 166 -15.36 28.43 -7.26
CA VAL A 166 -14.12 29.20 -7.32
C VAL A 166 -13.33 28.84 -8.56
N MET A 167 -12.61 29.83 -9.10
CA MET A 167 -11.61 29.60 -10.13
C MET A 167 -10.34 30.37 -9.79
N ILE A 168 -9.18 29.73 -9.85
CA ILE A 168 -7.87 30.39 -9.73
C ILE A 168 -7.25 30.39 -11.11
N ASP A 169 -6.88 31.58 -11.58
CA ASP A 169 -6.39 31.83 -12.94
C ASP A 169 -4.89 32.14 -12.93
N ASP A 170 -4.43 32.94 -11.96
CA ASP A 170 -3.05 33.36 -11.92
C ASP A 170 -2.58 33.51 -10.46
N VAL A 171 -1.42 32.93 -10.14
CA VAL A 171 -0.76 33.12 -8.85
C VAL A 171 0.69 33.51 -9.09
N ALA A 172 1.14 34.61 -8.50
CA ALA A 172 2.52 35.08 -8.64
C ALA A 172 3.09 35.55 -7.30
N LEU A 173 4.31 35.09 -7.00
CA LEU A 173 5.11 35.57 -5.89
C LEU A 173 6.23 36.48 -6.43
N GLN A 174 6.26 37.73 -5.98
CA GLN A 174 7.06 38.79 -6.60
C GLN A 174 7.92 39.55 -5.57
N THR A 175 9.11 39.98 -6.00
CA THR A 175 9.97 40.87 -5.21
C THR A 175 9.32 42.24 -5.00
N ALA A 176 9.83 43.05 -4.07
CA ALA A 176 9.36 44.41 -3.89
C ALA A 176 9.50 45.24 -5.19
N GLU A 177 8.39 45.68 -5.77
CA GLU A 177 8.34 46.50 -6.98
C GLU A 177 7.68 47.86 -6.71
N ALA A 178 8.21 48.93 -7.31
CA ALA A 178 7.69 50.28 -7.15
C ALA A 178 6.33 50.42 -7.88
N GLY A 179 5.30 50.85 -7.15
CA GLY A 179 3.94 51.04 -7.69
C GLY A 179 2.96 49.92 -7.34
N PHE A 180 3.40 48.83 -6.71
CA PHE A 180 2.50 47.83 -6.15
C PHE A 180 1.80 48.38 -4.91
N GLN A 181 0.47 48.33 -4.92
CA GLN A 181 -0.37 48.65 -3.77
C GLN A 181 -1.14 47.40 -3.36
N GLU A 182 -1.13 47.14 -2.05
CA GLU A 182 -1.93 46.11 -1.43
C GLU A 182 -3.42 46.40 -1.59
N GLY A 183 -4.21 45.36 -1.84
CA GLY A 183 -5.66 45.48 -1.91
C GLY A 183 -6.30 44.47 -2.85
N VAL A 184 -7.61 44.64 -3.02
CA VAL A 184 -8.45 43.81 -3.88
C VAL A 184 -8.96 44.69 -5.02
N ARG A 185 -8.70 44.28 -6.26
CA ARG A 185 -9.24 44.91 -7.46
C ARG A 185 -10.32 44.03 -8.05
N VAL A 186 -11.58 44.38 -7.83
CA VAL A 186 -12.74 43.70 -8.40
C VAL A 186 -12.88 44.06 -9.88
N GLU A 187 -13.12 43.06 -10.73
CA GLU A 187 -13.35 43.23 -12.16
C GLU A 187 -14.83 43.54 -12.47
N PRO A 188 -15.12 44.30 -13.52
CA PRO A 188 -16.50 44.66 -13.88
C PRO A 188 -17.31 43.44 -14.32
N ARG A 189 -18.62 43.44 -14.01
CA ARG A 189 -19.57 42.37 -14.35
C ARG A 189 -20.68 42.90 -15.25
N GLY A 190 -21.09 42.08 -16.23
CA GLY A 190 -22.25 42.36 -17.08
C GLY A 190 -23.55 41.75 -16.54
N THR A 191 -24.65 41.97 -17.26
CA THR A 191 -25.92 41.28 -16.99
C THR A 191 -26.42 40.56 -18.23
N ALA A 192 -27.17 39.48 -18.04
CA ALA A 192 -27.72 38.68 -19.13
C ALA A 192 -29.16 38.23 -18.84
N GLU A 193 -30.03 38.26 -19.84
CA GLU A 193 -31.41 37.75 -19.75
C GLU A 193 -31.58 36.61 -20.76
N ILE A 194 -32.13 35.47 -20.33
CA ILE A 194 -32.30 34.31 -21.20
C ILE A 194 -33.52 34.51 -22.09
N THR A 195 -33.30 34.46 -23.41
CA THR A 195 -34.36 34.60 -24.41
C THR A 195 -34.79 33.25 -25.00
N ALA A 196 -33.90 32.26 -25.02
CA ALA A 196 -34.21 30.89 -25.42
C ALA A 196 -33.33 29.89 -24.65
N PHE A 197 -33.89 28.72 -24.33
CA PHE A 197 -33.18 27.60 -23.72
C PHE A 197 -33.74 26.31 -24.33
N GLU A 198 -32.97 25.68 -25.19
CA GLU A 198 -33.26 24.40 -25.83
C GLU A 198 -32.54 23.28 -25.07
N LEU A 199 -33.33 22.32 -24.59
CA LEU A 199 -32.86 21.13 -23.87
C LEU A 199 -33.91 20.04 -24.09
N PRO A 200 -33.53 18.80 -24.44
CA PRO A 200 -34.48 17.70 -24.50
C PRO A 200 -35.06 17.42 -23.11
N ALA A 201 -36.34 17.03 -23.05
CA ALA A 201 -36.97 16.65 -21.77
C ALA A 201 -36.32 15.41 -21.15
N SER A 202 -35.80 14.50 -21.98
CA SER A 202 -35.12 13.29 -21.54
C SER A 202 -33.99 12.89 -22.48
N VAL A 203 -33.01 12.18 -21.95
CA VAL A 203 -31.89 11.58 -22.69
C VAL A 203 -31.61 10.17 -22.18
N GLU A 204 -31.21 9.27 -23.07
CA GLU A 204 -30.82 7.91 -22.70
C GLU A 204 -29.32 7.87 -22.33
N THR A 205 -28.95 7.09 -21.32
CA THR A 205 -27.55 6.80 -20.97
C THR A 205 -26.77 6.29 -22.19
N GLY A 206 -25.54 6.76 -22.37
CA GLY A 206 -24.70 6.47 -23.53
C GLY A 206 -24.93 7.39 -24.74
N GLN A 207 -25.96 8.25 -24.70
CA GLN A 207 -26.19 9.29 -25.71
C GLN A 207 -25.59 10.63 -25.28
N ARG A 208 -25.84 11.68 -26.08
CA ARG A 208 -25.43 13.06 -25.80
C ARG A 208 -26.68 13.93 -25.65
N ALA A 209 -26.66 14.84 -24.68
CA ALA A 209 -27.69 15.86 -24.53
C ALA A 209 -27.21 17.16 -25.17
N ALA A 210 -27.88 17.56 -26.25
CA ALA A 210 -27.68 18.85 -26.90
C ALA A 210 -28.29 19.97 -26.03
N VAL A 211 -27.50 21.01 -25.79
CA VAL A 211 -27.92 22.20 -25.03
C VAL A 211 -27.62 23.43 -25.87
N ALA A 212 -28.61 24.28 -26.05
CA ALA A 212 -28.43 25.60 -26.68
C ALA A 212 -29.19 26.67 -25.90
N VAL A 213 -28.51 27.77 -25.56
CA VAL A 213 -29.07 28.90 -24.82
C VAL A 213 -28.73 30.20 -25.53
N GLU A 214 -29.74 31.04 -25.71
CA GLU A 214 -29.56 32.42 -26.16
C GLU A 214 -29.81 33.38 -25.00
N MET A 215 -28.87 34.31 -24.82
CA MET A 215 -28.90 35.32 -23.78
C MET A 215 -28.77 36.71 -24.39
N LYS A 216 -29.66 37.63 -24.02
CA LYS A 216 -29.50 39.05 -24.29
C LYS A 216 -28.59 39.68 -23.23
N THR A 217 -27.51 40.33 -23.64
CA THR A 217 -26.44 40.78 -22.74
C THR A 217 -26.32 42.30 -22.66
N LYS A 218 -25.96 42.81 -21.48
CA LYS A 218 -25.50 44.19 -21.25
C LYS A 218 -24.09 44.16 -20.66
N ILE A 219 -23.12 44.55 -21.46
CA ILE A 219 -21.69 44.43 -21.15
C ILE A 219 -21.11 45.81 -20.75
N PRO A 220 -20.50 45.96 -19.58
CA PRO A 220 -19.86 47.20 -19.15
C PRO A 220 -18.56 47.47 -19.92
N GLN A 221 -18.13 48.73 -19.94
CA GLN A 221 -16.86 49.12 -20.54
C GLN A 221 -15.68 48.41 -19.85
N GLY A 222 -14.81 47.78 -20.63
CA GLY A 222 -13.63 47.05 -20.13
C GLY A 222 -13.80 45.54 -20.00
N LEU A 223 -15.01 45.00 -20.18
CA LEU A 223 -15.27 43.56 -20.26
C LEU A 223 -15.45 43.14 -21.72
N SER A 224 -14.48 42.41 -22.29
CA SER A 224 -14.49 42.00 -23.71
C SER A 224 -14.48 40.49 -23.94
N ALA A 225 -14.25 39.71 -22.89
CA ALA A 225 -14.23 38.26 -22.92
C ALA A 225 -14.79 37.70 -21.62
N GLY A 226 -15.28 36.48 -21.67
CA GLY A 226 -15.73 35.74 -20.53
C GLY A 226 -15.61 34.24 -20.75
N THR A 227 -16.16 33.47 -19.82
CA THR A 227 -16.14 32.02 -19.83
C THR A 227 -17.55 31.52 -19.63
N SER A 228 -18.12 30.98 -20.71
CA SER A 228 -19.40 30.30 -20.65
C SER A 228 -19.24 28.92 -20.05
N PHE A 229 -20.26 28.44 -19.35
CA PHE A 229 -20.31 27.08 -18.86
C PHE A 229 -21.68 26.43 -19.16
N VAL A 230 -21.63 25.13 -19.41
CA VAL A 230 -22.78 24.24 -19.37
C VAL A 230 -22.42 23.10 -18.43
N GLN A 231 -23.17 22.95 -17.34
CA GLN A 231 -22.95 21.88 -16.38
C GLN A 231 -24.18 21.03 -16.17
N LEU A 232 -23.99 19.71 -16.15
CA LEU A 232 -25.01 18.73 -15.78
C LEU A 232 -24.77 18.33 -14.33
N ARG A 233 -25.81 18.43 -13.49
CA ARG A 233 -25.73 18.14 -12.06
C ARG A 233 -26.83 17.20 -11.61
N ARG A 234 -26.56 16.46 -10.54
CA ARG A 234 -27.57 15.72 -9.77
C ARG A 234 -27.34 16.01 -8.31
N GLY A 235 -28.29 16.72 -7.68
CA GLY A 235 -28.07 17.31 -6.36
C GLY A 235 -26.85 18.25 -6.39
N ALA A 236 -25.94 18.10 -5.42
CA ALA A 236 -24.71 18.88 -5.37
C ALA A 236 -23.65 18.40 -6.38
N THR A 237 -23.72 17.16 -6.86
CA THR A 237 -22.69 16.53 -7.69
C THR A 237 -22.72 17.04 -9.13
N ILE A 238 -21.58 17.51 -9.62
CA ILE A 238 -21.38 17.82 -11.05
C ILE A 238 -21.04 16.53 -11.79
N LEU A 239 -21.88 16.17 -12.76
CA LEU A 239 -21.74 14.99 -13.61
C LEU A 239 -20.93 15.32 -14.87
N ARG A 240 -21.15 16.51 -15.46
CA ARG A 240 -20.37 17.08 -16.57
C ARG A 240 -20.25 18.57 -16.41
N LEU A 241 -19.14 19.10 -16.88
CA LEU A 241 -18.88 20.52 -17.00
C LEU A 241 -18.20 20.76 -18.34
N VAL A 242 -18.73 21.70 -19.11
CA VAL A 242 -18.11 22.20 -20.34
C VAL A 242 -17.93 23.69 -20.16
N GLU A 243 -16.67 24.13 -20.04
CA GLU A 243 -16.29 25.53 -19.97
C GLU A 243 -15.66 25.95 -21.30
N LYS A 244 -16.04 27.11 -21.82
CA LYS A 244 -15.51 27.64 -23.07
C LYS A 244 -15.32 29.16 -22.99
N PRO A 245 -14.16 29.68 -23.43
CA PRO A 245 -13.99 31.11 -23.64
C PRO A 245 -15.03 31.65 -24.63
N VAL A 246 -15.58 32.82 -24.35
CA VAL A 246 -16.53 33.53 -25.20
C VAL A 246 -16.14 35.00 -25.33
N ALA A 247 -16.34 35.57 -26.52
CA ALA A 247 -16.20 37.01 -26.73
C ALA A 247 -17.45 37.73 -26.22
N LEU A 248 -17.26 38.80 -25.45
CA LEU A 248 -18.33 39.65 -24.93
C LEU A 248 -18.25 41.01 -25.64
N GLY A 249 -19.30 41.39 -26.36
CA GLY A 249 -19.28 42.63 -27.16
C GLY A 249 -20.53 42.89 -28.02
N GLY A 250 -21.41 41.89 -28.16
CA GLY A 250 -22.72 42.04 -28.80
C GLY A 250 -23.86 42.14 -27.79
N GLU A 251 -25.07 42.42 -28.29
CA GLU A 251 -26.32 42.37 -27.49
C GLU A 251 -26.83 40.94 -27.26
N LEU A 252 -26.27 39.95 -27.95
CA LEU A 252 -26.67 38.54 -27.90
C LEU A 252 -25.45 37.64 -27.70
N LEU A 253 -25.55 36.72 -26.74
CA LEU A 253 -24.59 35.64 -26.48
C LEU A 253 -25.29 34.30 -26.71
N ARG A 254 -24.65 33.41 -27.47
CA ARG A 254 -25.12 32.04 -27.72
C ARG A 254 -24.19 31.05 -27.08
N ILE A 255 -24.74 30.17 -26.25
CA ILE A 255 -23.98 29.12 -25.55
C ILE A 255 -24.51 27.78 -26.01
N GLY A 256 -23.62 26.91 -26.49
CA GLY A 256 -23.97 25.59 -26.99
C GLY A 256 -22.98 24.52 -26.51
N ALA A 257 -23.52 23.40 -26.03
CA ALA A 257 -22.72 22.25 -25.61
C ALA A 257 -23.43 20.92 -25.88
N GLU A 258 -22.62 19.89 -26.06
CA GLU A 258 -23.05 18.50 -26.21
C GLU A 258 -22.55 17.71 -25.01
N LEU A 259 -23.44 17.43 -24.05
CA LEU A 259 -23.09 16.76 -22.80
C LEU A 259 -23.14 15.24 -22.99
N PRO A 260 -22.01 14.52 -22.94
CA PRO A 260 -22.03 13.06 -23.00
C PRO A 260 -22.65 12.50 -21.71
N ILE A 261 -23.66 11.65 -21.85
CA ILE A 261 -24.31 10.99 -20.73
C ILE A 261 -23.67 9.61 -20.57
N SER A 262 -23.07 9.33 -19.42
CA SER A 262 -22.42 8.04 -19.20
C SER A 262 -23.42 6.90 -19.44
N ALA A 263 -22.96 5.82 -20.07
CA ALA A 263 -23.75 4.60 -20.20
C ALA A 263 -24.09 3.99 -18.82
N TYR A 264 -23.33 4.34 -17.79
CA TYR A 264 -23.34 3.71 -16.47
C TYR A 264 -23.94 4.58 -15.38
N TRP A 265 -24.67 5.65 -15.72
CA TRP A 265 -25.38 6.43 -14.72
C TRP A 265 -26.75 5.83 -14.38
N ASN A 266 -27.12 5.94 -13.11
CA ASN A 266 -28.48 5.67 -12.68
C ASN A 266 -29.46 6.65 -13.38
N PRO A 267 -30.66 6.20 -13.78
CA PRO A 267 -31.70 7.05 -14.31
C PRO A 267 -32.24 7.97 -13.22
N GLY A 268 -32.98 9.00 -13.63
CA GLY A 268 -33.58 9.98 -12.74
C GLY A 268 -33.30 11.41 -13.19
N PRO A 269 -33.89 12.40 -12.50
CA PRO A 269 -33.74 13.80 -12.84
C PRO A 269 -32.29 14.25 -12.64
N ALA A 270 -31.88 15.16 -13.51
CA ALA A 270 -30.65 15.93 -13.42
C ALA A 270 -30.97 17.38 -13.84
N THR A 271 -30.13 18.33 -13.45
CA THR A 271 -30.29 19.74 -13.82
C THR A 271 -29.16 20.12 -14.76
N VAL A 272 -29.50 20.68 -15.92
CA VAL A 272 -28.54 21.37 -16.79
C VAL A 272 -28.57 22.84 -16.45
N GLU A 273 -27.44 23.35 -15.97
CA GLU A 273 -27.23 24.76 -15.68
C GLU A 273 -26.34 25.40 -16.75
N VAL A 274 -26.75 26.56 -17.25
CA VAL A 274 -26.01 27.31 -18.26
C VAL A 274 -25.80 28.74 -17.79
N GLY A 275 -24.59 29.26 -17.99
CA GLY A 275 -24.23 30.61 -17.58
C GLY A 275 -22.93 31.10 -18.21
N CYS A 276 -22.54 32.30 -17.82
CA CYS A 276 -21.26 32.92 -18.13
C CYS A 276 -20.77 33.61 -16.85
N TYR A 277 -19.59 33.26 -16.35
CA TYR A 277 -19.17 33.67 -15.00
C TYR A 277 -19.09 35.19 -14.82
N GLU A 278 -18.86 35.92 -15.91
CA GLU A 278 -18.76 37.38 -15.99
C GLU A 278 -20.11 38.10 -16.06
N LEU A 279 -21.22 37.37 -16.17
CA LEU A 279 -22.57 37.90 -16.33
C LEU A 279 -23.48 37.49 -15.16
N ASP A 280 -24.25 38.43 -14.63
CA ASP A 280 -25.30 38.17 -13.64
C ASP A 280 -26.67 38.01 -14.32
N LEU A 281 -27.48 37.07 -13.83
CA LEU A 281 -28.86 36.90 -14.27
C LEU A 281 -29.84 37.69 -13.37
N PRO A 282 -31.00 38.14 -13.90
CA PRO A 282 -32.02 38.88 -13.14
C PRO A 282 -32.53 38.17 -11.89
N THR A 283 -32.41 36.84 -11.84
CA THR A 283 -32.80 35.99 -10.70
C THR A 283 -31.83 36.07 -9.52
N GLY A 284 -30.75 36.86 -9.62
CA GLY A 284 -29.71 37.01 -8.59
C GLY A 284 -28.64 35.91 -8.62
N GLY A 285 -28.84 34.86 -9.42
CA GLY A 285 -27.86 33.81 -9.69
C GLY A 285 -26.96 34.10 -10.90
N PHE A 286 -25.96 33.25 -11.10
CA PHE A 286 -25.03 33.31 -12.25
C PHE A 286 -25.30 32.23 -13.32
N ALA A 287 -26.33 31.40 -13.09
CA ALA A 287 -26.71 30.28 -13.94
C ALA A 287 -28.23 30.14 -14.04
N ALA A 288 -28.72 29.62 -15.15
CA ALA A 288 -30.10 29.16 -15.26
C ALA A 288 -30.16 27.65 -15.46
N GLY A 289 -31.05 27.00 -14.69
CA GLY A 289 -31.24 25.56 -14.70
C GLY A 289 -32.49 25.14 -15.46
N ARG A 290 -32.41 24.01 -16.17
CA ARG A 290 -33.57 23.21 -16.60
C ARG A 290 -33.36 21.75 -16.25
N GLU A 291 -34.45 21.06 -15.92
CA GLU A 291 -34.42 19.63 -15.63
C GLU A 291 -34.26 18.82 -16.93
N LEU A 292 -33.47 17.76 -16.84
CA LEU A 292 -33.22 16.74 -17.85
C LEU A 292 -33.45 15.37 -17.22
N ALA A 293 -34.41 14.59 -17.71
CA ALA A 293 -34.62 13.23 -17.25
C ALA A 293 -33.61 12.27 -17.90
N ILE A 294 -32.74 11.63 -17.11
CA ILE A 294 -31.83 10.59 -17.60
C ILE A 294 -32.56 9.24 -17.51
N THR A 295 -32.56 8.48 -18.60
CA THR A 295 -33.14 7.13 -18.67
C THR A 295 -32.04 6.10 -18.94
N SER A 296 -32.17 4.87 -18.46
CA SER A 296 -31.17 3.82 -18.69
C SER A 296 -31.82 2.50 -19.03
N ARG A 297 -31.33 1.85 -20.10
CA ARG A 297 -31.70 0.47 -20.46
C ARG A 297 -30.90 -0.59 -19.72
N ARG A 298 -29.80 -0.21 -19.05
CA ARG A 298 -28.91 -1.17 -18.35
C ARG A 298 -29.53 -1.67 -17.05
N ILE A 299 -30.28 -0.82 -16.34
CA ILE A 299 -30.93 -1.21 -15.09
C ILE A 299 -31.89 -2.37 -15.33
N GLY A 300 -31.70 -3.44 -14.56
CA GLY A 300 -32.46 -4.68 -14.67
C GLY A 300 -32.08 -5.58 -15.85
N SER A 301 -31.30 -5.09 -16.82
CA SER A 301 -30.83 -5.90 -17.95
C SER A 301 -29.45 -6.51 -17.70
N VAL A 302 -28.58 -5.81 -16.95
CA VAL A 302 -27.25 -6.30 -16.59
C VAL A 302 -27.28 -6.96 -15.22
N ARG A 303 -26.34 -7.89 -15.00
CA ARG A 303 -26.16 -8.59 -13.72
C ARG A 303 -24.66 -8.75 -13.45
N PRO A 304 -24.25 -8.87 -12.19
CA PRO A 304 -22.89 -9.25 -11.86
C PRO A 304 -22.47 -10.52 -12.60
N PRO A 305 -21.23 -10.60 -13.10
CA PRO A 305 -20.71 -11.80 -13.74
C PRO A 305 -20.62 -12.94 -12.73
N ALA A 306 -20.56 -14.18 -13.20
CA ALA A 306 -20.16 -15.31 -12.37
C ALA A 306 -18.63 -15.34 -12.28
N VAL A 307 -18.10 -15.10 -11.08
CA VAL A 307 -16.65 -15.15 -10.81
C VAL A 307 -16.33 -16.28 -9.85
N GLU A 308 -15.37 -17.11 -10.23
CA GLU A 308 -14.95 -18.27 -9.43
C GLU A 308 -13.43 -18.48 -9.54
N LEU A 309 -12.82 -19.02 -8.48
CA LEU A 309 -11.48 -19.61 -8.55
C LEU A 309 -11.59 -21.07 -8.97
N ARG A 310 -10.85 -21.46 -10.01
CA ARG A 310 -10.68 -22.87 -10.39
C ARG A 310 -9.22 -23.22 -10.55
N ARG A 311 -8.90 -24.50 -10.34
CA ARG A 311 -7.55 -25.00 -10.58
C ARG A 311 -7.23 -25.01 -12.07
N LEU A 312 -6.16 -24.35 -12.46
CA LEU A 312 -5.57 -24.37 -13.80
C LEU A 312 -4.08 -24.72 -13.64
N GLY A 313 -3.65 -25.84 -14.22
CA GLY A 313 -2.27 -26.32 -14.05
C GLY A 313 -1.90 -26.66 -12.60
N GLY A 314 -2.88 -26.97 -11.74
CA GLY A 314 -2.68 -27.31 -10.32
C GLY A 314 -2.96 -26.17 -9.33
N ASP A 315 -2.91 -24.91 -9.77
CA ASP A 315 -3.04 -23.71 -8.91
C ASP A 315 -4.29 -22.90 -9.24
N ALA A 316 -4.70 -22.01 -8.32
CA ALA A 316 -5.85 -21.14 -8.52
C ALA A 316 -5.67 -20.20 -9.74
N ALA A 317 -6.75 -19.99 -10.48
CA ALA A 317 -6.88 -18.97 -11.50
C ALA A 317 -8.30 -18.38 -11.45
N VAL A 318 -8.40 -17.09 -11.77
CA VAL A 318 -9.68 -16.38 -11.81
C VAL A 318 -10.40 -16.69 -13.11
N PHE A 319 -11.68 -17.08 -12.99
CA PHE A 319 -12.58 -17.22 -14.11
C PHE A 319 -13.74 -16.24 -14.00
N VAL A 320 -14.04 -15.54 -15.09
CA VAL A 320 -15.17 -14.63 -15.23
C VAL A 320 -16.06 -15.18 -16.35
N ASP A 321 -17.29 -15.55 -16.03
CA ASP A 321 -18.24 -16.22 -16.94
C ASP A 321 -17.62 -17.41 -17.69
N GLY A 322 -16.81 -18.19 -16.97
CA GLY A 322 -16.13 -19.37 -17.48
C GLY A 322 -14.84 -19.11 -18.28
N GLN A 323 -14.48 -17.85 -18.53
CA GLN A 323 -13.24 -17.46 -19.21
C GLN A 323 -12.14 -17.12 -18.20
N VAL A 324 -10.92 -17.64 -18.43
CA VAL A 324 -9.78 -17.36 -17.56
C VAL A 324 -9.29 -15.92 -17.79
N VAL A 325 -9.06 -15.17 -16.73
CA VAL A 325 -8.53 -13.80 -16.80
C VAL A 325 -7.21 -13.67 -16.00
N PRO A 326 -6.23 -12.89 -16.49
CA PRO A 326 -5.05 -12.58 -15.70
C PRO A 326 -5.44 -11.67 -14.54
N ALA A 327 -5.10 -12.08 -13.31
CA ALA A 327 -5.28 -11.25 -12.12
C ALA A 327 -4.13 -10.23 -12.02
N PHE A 328 -4.19 -9.24 -12.89
CA PHE A 328 -3.20 -8.18 -13.05
C PHE A 328 -3.92 -6.84 -13.00
N ALA A 329 -3.86 -6.19 -11.85
CA ALA A 329 -4.63 -5.01 -11.51
C ALA A 329 -3.76 -3.76 -11.37
N PHE A 330 -4.42 -2.62 -11.38
CA PHE A 330 -3.87 -1.31 -11.07
C PHE A 330 -4.67 -0.69 -9.93
N LEU A 331 -3.99 0.08 -9.09
CA LEU A 331 -4.58 0.74 -7.94
C LEU A 331 -3.97 2.15 -7.80
N ALA A 332 -4.80 3.18 -7.69
CA ALA A 332 -4.36 4.52 -7.32
C ALA A 332 -4.84 4.88 -5.90
N ALA A 333 -3.92 5.39 -5.07
CA ALA A 333 -4.31 5.95 -3.77
C ALA A 333 -5.06 7.28 -3.97
N GLY A 334 -6.04 7.55 -3.11
CA GLY A 334 -6.67 8.88 -3.02
C GLY A 334 -7.93 9.08 -3.87
N GLY A 335 -8.54 7.99 -4.37
CA GLY A 335 -9.85 8.03 -5.05
C GLY A 335 -9.74 8.22 -6.57
N LEU A 336 -10.62 9.05 -7.14
CA LEU A 336 -10.84 9.09 -8.59
C LEU A 336 -9.70 9.80 -9.37
N HIS A 337 -8.77 9.02 -9.91
CA HIS A 337 -7.64 9.50 -10.70
C HIS A 337 -7.74 9.13 -12.19
N LEU A 338 -8.63 9.82 -12.94
CA LEU A 338 -8.96 9.45 -14.34
C LEU A 338 -7.76 9.42 -15.29
N ASP A 339 -6.76 10.30 -15.11
CA ASP A 339 -5.60 10.34 -16.01
C ASP A 339 -4.71 9.11 -15.82
N ARG A 340 -4.51 8.67 -14.57
CA ARG A 340 -3.75 7.45 -14.24
C ARG A 340 -4.47 6.19 -14.72
N HIS A 341 -5.79 6.13 -14.56
CA HIS A 341 -6.60 5.04 -15.09
C HIS A 341 -6.53 5.00 -16.61
N ARG A 342 -6.53 6.15 -17.28
CA ARG A 342 -6.36 6.24 -18.73
C ARG A 342 -4.98 5.74 -19.17
N GLU A 343 -3.92 6.09 -18.45
CA GLU A 343 -2.56 5.58 -18.69
C GLU A 343 -2.51 4.05 -18.53
N ALA A 344 -3.08 3.51 -17.46
CA ALA A 344 -3.17 2.06 -17.22
C ALA A 344 -3.99 1.35 -18.31
N ALA A 345 -5.14 1.90 -18.70
CA ALA A 345 -5.98 1.38 -19.78
C ALA A 345 -5.24 1.38 -21.14
N GLN A 346 -4.49 2.43 -21.44
CA GLN A 346 -3.64 2.50 -22.65
C GLN A 346 -2.52 1.45 -22.64
N ALA A 347 -2.04 1.07 -21.45
CA ALA A 347 -1.13 -0.06 -21.27
C ALA A 347 -1.83 -1.44 -21.32
N GLY A 348 -3.15 -1.48 -21.51
CA GLY A 348 -3.95 -2.69 -21.57
C GLY A 348 -4.35 -3.24 -20.19
N ILE A 349 -4.25 -2.45 -19.13
CA ILE A 349 -4.60 -2.85 -17.76
C ILE A 349 -6.00 -2.33 -17.43
N HIS A 350 -6.92 -3.27 -17.22
CA HIS A 350 -8.37 -3.00 -17.12
C HIS A 350 -9.00 -3.57 -15.85
N LEU A 351 -8.19 -3.99 -14.87
CA LEU A 351 -8.69 -4.43 -13.57
C LEU A 351 -8.26 -3.40 -12.52
N TYR A 352 -9.21 -2.82 -11.81
CA TYR A 352 -8.98 -1.75 -10.84
C TYR A 352 -9.41 -2.15 -9.43
N CYS A 353 -8.60 -1.75 -8.46
CA CYS A 353 -8.76 -2.14 -7.06
C CYS A 353 -8.82 -0.93 -6.11
N ASP A 354 -9.34 0.23 -6.51
CA ASP A 354 -9.28 1.43 -5.67
C ASP A 354 -10.13 1.36 -4.39
N TRP A 355 -9.79 2.23 -3.44
CA TRP A 355 -10.27 2.22 -2.06
C TRP A 355 -11.46 3.15 -1.83
N PHE A 356 -12.40 2.66 -1.03
CA PHE A 356 -13.54 3.41 -0.53
C PHE A 356 -13.52 3.48 1.00
N GLY A 357 -13.43 4.72 1.50
CA GLY A 357 -13.24 5.01 2.92
C GLY A 357 -11.77 5.11 3.30
N THR A 358 -11.52 5.19 4.60
CA THR A 358 -10.17 5.24 5.18
C THR A 358 -9.96 4.08 6.14
N SER A 359 -8.72 3.85 6.58
CA SER A 359 -8.46 2.90 7.66
C SER A 359 -9.20 3.24 8.96
N ARG A 360 -9.49 4.53 9.21
CA ARG A 360 -10.06 5.00 10.48
C ARG A 360 -11.58 5.13 10.48
N TYR A 361 -12.20 5.29 9.32
CA TYR A 361 -13.64 5.39 9.17
C TYR A 361 -14.04 5.12 7.71
N SER A 362 -15.19 4.48 7.56
CA SER A 362 -15.82 4.18 6.28
C SER A 362 -17.33 4.08 6.50
N ASP A 363 -18.12 4.74 5.66
CA ASP A 363 -19.57 4.77 5.79
C ASP A 363 -20.28 3.68 4.97
N MET A 364 -19.64 3.11 3.95
CA MET A 364 -20.28 2.18 3.01
C MET A 364 -21.60 2.73 2.44
N GLY A 365 -21.71 4.06 2.30
CA GLY A 365 -22.90 4.80 1.89
C GLY A 365 -23.84 5.19 3.05
N HIS A 366 -23.65 4.71 4.27
CA HIS A 366 -24.46 5.09 5.45
C HIS A 366 -23.98 6.43 6.05
N VAL A 367 -24.21 7.51 5.33
CA VAL A 367 -23.63 8.83 5.63
C VAL A 367 -24.19 9.50 6.91
N ALA A 368 -25.38 9.11 7.36
CA ALA A 368 -26.00 9.56 8.62
C ALA A 368 -27.00 8.51 9.15
N PRO A 369 -27.43 8.53 10.44
CA PRO A 369 -28.22 7.46 11.06
C PRO A 369 -29.50 7.01 10.34
N ASP A 370 -30.08 7.87 9.53
CA ASP A 370 -31.34 7.67 8.80
C ASP A 370 -31.17 7.85 7.27
N ARG A 371 -29.93 7.93 6.77
CA ARG A 371 -29.64 8.28 5.37
C ARG A 371 -28.55 7.40 4.77
N TYR A 372 -28.90 6.73 3.67
CA TYR A 372 -27.96 6.04 2.78
C TYR A 372 -27.81 6.80 1.47
N GLU A 373 -26.58 7.07 1.05
CA GLU A 373 -26.24 7.69 -0.23
C GLU A 373 -25.06 6.96 -0.89
N TYR A 374 -25.27 6.47 -2.12
CA TYR A 374 -24.25 5.71 -2.88
C TYR A 374 -23.67 6.50 -4.06
N SER A 375 -23.88 7.83 -4.09
CA SER A 375 -23.51 8.70 -5.21
C SER A 375 -21.99 8.74 -5.46
N GLU A 376 -21.16 8.59 -4.42
CA GLU A 376 -19.71 8.50 -4.56
C GLU A 376 -19.29 7.25 -5.33
N PHE A 377 -19.85 6.08 -4.98
CA PHE A 377 -19.61 4.83 -5.70
C PHE A 377 -20.05 4.95 -7.18
N ASP A 378 -21.26 5.45 -7.42
CA ASP A 378 -21.78 5.65 -8.77
C ASP A 378 -20.88 6.56 -9.61
N ARG A 379 -20.43 7.66 -9.00
CA ARG A 379 -19.52 8.61 -9.64
C ARG A 379 -18.19 7.96 -9.98
N TYR A 380 -17.58 7.23 -9.05
CA TYR A 380 -16.30 6.56 -9.27
C TYR A 380 -16.39 5.55 -10.44
N PHE A 381 -17.31 4.60 -10.36
CA PHE A 381 -17.41 3.52 -11.37
C PHE A 381 -17.75 4.07 -12.74
N ALA A 382 -18.75 4.97 -12.84
CA ALA A 382 -19.13 5.55 -14.11
C ALA A 382 -18.01 6.40 -14.72
N ALA A 383 -17.29 7.19 -13.92
CA ALA A 383 -16.23 8.05 -14.43
C ALA A 383 -15.02 7.26 -14.94
N ILE A 384 -14.66 6.15 -14.28
CA ILE A 384 -13.61 5.26 -14.80
C ILE A 384 -14.09 4.57 -16.07
N LEU A 385 -15.32 4.04 -16.09
CA LEU A 385 -15.86 3.38 -17.28
C LEU A 385 -16.04 4.31 -18.49
N ASP A 386 -16.16 5.62 -18.25
CA ASP A 386 -16.16 6.63 -19.31
C ASP A 386 -14.78 6.80 -19.97
N VAL A 387 -13.67 6.49 -19.27
CA VAL A 387 -12.30 6.55 -19.81
C VAL A 387 -11.73 5.19 -20.19
N ASP A 388 -12.19 4.12 -19.55
CA ASP A 388 -11.89 2.71 -19.85
C ASP A 388 -13.18 1.88 -19.88
N PRO A 389 -13.83 1.74 -21.05
CA PRO A 389 -15.04 0.93 -21.20
C PRO A 389 -14.84 -0.58 -20.97
N ASP A 390 -13.59 -1.05 -20.93
CA ASP A 390 -13.23 -2.46 -20.71
C ASP A 390 -12.93 -2.76 -19.23
N ALA A 391 -13.02 -1.76 -18.36
CA ALA A 391 -12.71 -1.88 -16.94
C ALA A 391 -13.58 -2.93 -16.20
N TYR A 392 -12.92 -3.62 -15.28
CA TYR A 392 -13.48 -4.47 -14.23
C TYR A 392 -12.95 -4.02 -12.87
N PHE A 393 -13.70 -4.33 -11.81
CA PHE A 393 -13.41 -3.81 -10.47
C PHE A 393 -13.36 -4.89 -9.39
N LEU A 394 -12.40 -4.76 -8.48
CA LEU A 394 -12.32 -5.39 -7.17
C LEU A 394 -12.18 -4.29 -6.11
N PRO A 395 -13.25 -3.53 -5.82
CA PRO A 395 -13.18 -2.39 -4.91
C PRO A 395 -12.73 -2.79 -3.50
N HIS A 396 -11.83 -2.00 -2.92
CA HIS A 396 -11.50 -2.07 -1.50
C HIS A 396 -12.58 -1.32 -0.70
N VAL A 397 -13.27 -2.00 0.21
CA VAL A 397 -14.39 -1.46 1.00
C VAL A 397 -14.04 -1.51 2.48
N GLY A 398 -13.89 -0.34 3.11
CA GLY A 398 -13.60 -0.25 4.54
C GLY A 398 -14.81 -0.61 5.40
N VAL A 399 -14.60 -1.40 6.46
CA VAL A 399 -15.65 -1.80 7.41
C VAL A 399 -15.46 -1.24 8.83
N THR A 400 -14.57 -0.26 9.04
CA THR A 400 -14.25 0.32 10.37
C THR A 400 -15.45 0.96 11.07
N GLY A 401 -16.38 1.54 10.31
CA GLY A 401 -17.55 2.26 10.79
C GLY A 401 -17.47 3.77 10.61
N PRO A 402 -18.58 4.46 10.28
CA PRO A 402 -18.56 5.88 9.98
C PRO A 402 -18.36 6.74 11.23
N LEU A 403 -17.87 7.97 11.03
CA LEU A 403 -17.58 8.89 12.14
C LEU A 403 -18.79 9.16 13.03
N TRP A 404 -19.99 9.33 12.45
CA TRP A 404 -21.21 9.56 13.25
C TRP A 404 -21.54 8.36 14.14
N TRP A 405 -21.25 7.13 13.67
CA TRP A 405 -21.51 5.90 14.42
C TRP A 405 -20.52 5.80 15.58
N GLN A 406 -19.24 6.05 15.31
CA GLN A 406 -18.19 6.08 16.34
C GLN A 406 -18.49 7.14 17.43
N GLN A 407 -18.99 8.32 17.04
CA GLN A 407 -19.39 9.38 17.97
C GLN A 407 -20.61 9.00 18.84
N ARG A 408 -21.54 8.22 18.28
CA ARG A 408 -22.74 7.75 18.99
C ARG A 408 -22.46 6.53 19.88
N HIS A 409 -21.41 5.78 19.59
CA HIS A 409 -21.02 4.55 20.27
C HIS A 409 -19.58 4.59 20.84
N PRO A 410 -19.21 5.59 21.65
CA PRO A 410 -17.87 5.68 22.22
C PRO A 410 -17.49 4.47 23.10
N GLU A 411 -18.48 3.73 23.61
CA GLU A 411 -18.32 2.49 24.37
C GLU A 411 -17.87 1.29 23.53
N GLU A 412 -18.07 1.34 22.21
CA GLU A 412 -17.69 0.29 21.26
C GLU A 412 -16.33 0.55 20.59
N MET A 413 -15.67 1.66 20.93
CA MET A 413 -14.38 2.06 20.36
C MET A 413 -13.22 1.37 21.08
N CYS A 414 -12.15 1.11 20.32
CA CYS A 414 -10.87 0.67 20.86
C CYS A 414 -10.41 1.67 21.93
N GLN A 415 -9.88 1.14 23.03
CA GLN A 415 -9.22 1.92 24.05
C GLN A 415 -7.83 1.36 24.25
N PHE A 416 -6.81 2.16 23.97
CA PHE A 416 -5.44 1.75 24.21
C PHE A 416 -5.13 1.68 25.71
N GLU A 417 -3.99 1.09 26.05
CA GLU A 417 -3.57 0.88 27.43
C GLU A 417 -3.44 2.18 28.24
N ASP A 418 -3.01 3.26 27.60
CA ASP A 418 -2.92 4.61 28.20
C ASP A 418 -4.28 5.31 28.36
N GLY A 419 -5.36 4.66 27.96
CA GLY A 419 -6.73 5.18 28.02
C GLY A 419 -7.13 6.04 26.81
N SER A 420 -6.21 6.34 25.89
CA SER A 420 -6.54 7.02 24.64
C SER A 420 -7.43 6.14 23.75
N LYS A 421 -8.20 6.76 22.85
CA LYS A 421 -9.19 6.06 22.01
C LYS A 421 -8.66 5.84 20.60
N GLY A 422 -8.88 4.63 20.09
CA GLY A 422 -8.74 4.30 18.68
C GLY A 422 -10.09 4.26 17.96
N PRO A 423 -10.11 3.86 16.69
CA PRO A 423 -11.34 3.51 15.97
C PRO A 423 -12.02 2.28 16.59
N THR A 424 -13.02 1.72 15.92
CA THR A 424 -13.85 0.64 16.46
C THR A 424 -13.07 -0.58 16.98
N SER A 425 -13.48 -1.09 18.15
CA SER A 425 -12.98 -2.34 18.72
C SER A 425 -13.36 -3.52 17.84
N PHE A 426 -12.39 -4.39 17.51
CA PHE A 426 -12.69 -5.61 16.75
C PHE A 426 -13.52 -6.62 17.55
N ALA A 427 -13.48 -6.52 18.88
CA ALA A 427 -14.33 -7.31 19.78
C ALA A 427 -15.79 -6.86 19.76
N SER A 428 -16.09 -5.63 19.33
CA SER A 428 -17.46 -5.09 19.32
C SER A 428 -18.39 -5.98 18.49
N GLN A 429 -19.38 -6.58 19.15
CA GLN A 429 -20.42 -7.37 18.48
C GLN A 429 -21.40 -6.46 17.74
N ARG A 430 -21.66 -5.28 18.33
CA ARG A 430 -22.54 -4.27 17.75
C ARG A 430 -21.99 -3.75 16.43
N TRP A 431 -20.71 -3.38 16.42
CA TRP A 431 -20.01 -2.99 15.19
C TRP A 431 -20.10 -4.07 14.12
N ARG A 432 -19.72 -5.31 14.44
CA ARG A 432 -19.76 -6.44 13.48
C ARG A 432 -21.15 -6.62 12.89
N GLN A 433 -22.20 -6.51 13.71
CA GLN A 433 -23.57 -6.61 13.25
C GLN A 433 -23.95 -5.43 12.34
N GLU A 434 -23.84 -4.21 12.84
CA GLU A 434 -24.36 -3.02 12.14
C GLU A 434 -23.55 -2.71 10.87
N MET A 435 -22.22 -2.81 10.91
CA MET A 435 -21.39 -2.65 9.70
C MET A 435 -21.53 -3.83 8.74
N GLY A 436 -21.83 -5.02 9.25
CA GLY A 436 -22.20 -6.16 8.41
C GLY A 436 -23.51 -5.93 7.65
N ASP A 437 -24.49 -5.29 8.30
CA ASP A 437 -25.75 -4.91 7.67
C ASP A 437 -25.56 -3.80 6.63
N ASP A 438 -24.68 -2.83 6.90
CA ASP A 438 -24.31 -1.78 5.95
C ASP A 438 -23.59 -2.35 4.72
N LEU A 439 -22.64 -3.27 4.93
CA LEU A 439 -21.97 -3.98 3.84
C LEU A 439 -22.97 -4.76 2.97
N ARG A 440 -23.95 -5.44 3.59
CA ARG A 440 -25.00 -6.15 2.85
C ARG A 440 -25.84 -5.21 1.99
N LYS A 441 -26.21 -4.03 2.52
CA LYS A 441 -26.98 -3.01 1.78
C LYS A 441 -26.17 -2.44 0.61
N LEU A 442 -24.89 -2.12 0.83
CA LEU A 442 -24.00 -1.65 -0.23
C LEU A 442 -23.87 -2.69 -1.35
N ILE A 443 -23.57 -3.95 -1.02
CA ILE A 443 -23.46 -5.02 -2.03
C ILE A 443 -24.79 -5.19 -2.78
N ALA A 444 -25.93 -5.19 -2.08
CA ALA A 444 -27.24 -5.29 -2.70
C ALA A 444 -27.53 -4.13 -3.68
N TYR A 445 -27.09 -2.91 -3.35
CA TYR A 445 -27.18 -1.76 -4.24
C TYR A 445 -26.28 -1.93 -5.48
N LEU A 446 -24.98 -2.21 -5.28
CA LEU A 446 -24.00 -2.33 -6.36
C LEU A 446 -24.36 -3.44 -7.35
N ARG A 447 -24.99 -4.52 -6.89
CA ARG A 447 -25.47 -5.62 -7.75
C ARG A 447 -26.63 -5.25 -8.67
N GLN A 448 -27.31 -4.13 -8.41
CA GLN A 448 -28.43 -3.62 -9.21
C GLN A 448 -28.04 -2.39 -10.04
N ALA A 449 -26.85 -1.84 -9.80
CA ALA A 449 -26.34 -0.68 -10.49
C ALA A 449 -26.16 -0.96 -12.00
N PRO A 450 -26.21 0.07 -12.85
CA PRO A 450 -26.01 -0.08 -14.31
C PRO A 450 -24.61 -0.57 -14.70
N TYR A 451 -23.64 -0.56 -13.77
CA TYR A 451 -22.28 -1.09 -13.95
C TYR A 451 -22.06 -2.43 -13.20
N ALA A 452 -23.12 -3.08 -12.70
CA ALA A 452 -23.01 -4.30 -11.89
C ALA A 452 -22.24 -5.43 -12.60
N ASP A 453 -22.34 -5.53 -13.92
CA ASP A 453 -21.62 -6.48 -14.77
C ASP A 453 -20.09 -6.26 -14.81
N ARG A 454 -19.60 -5.19 -14.19
CA ARG A 454 -18.17 -4.83 -14.13
C ARG A 454 -17.51 -5.11 -12.78
N ILE A 455 -18.27 -5.48 -11.75
CA ILE A 455 -17.73 -5.77 -10.41
C ILE A 455 -17.48 -7.27 -10.29
N LEU A 456 -16.22 -7.66 -10.12
CA LEU A 456 -15.80 -9.07 -10.05
C LEU A 456 -15.82 -9.65 -8.64
N GLY A 457 -15.88 -8.79 -7.62
CA GLY A 457 -15.64 -9.17 -6.24
C GLY A 457 -15.50 -7.96 -5.34
N TYR A 458 -15.17 -8.20 -4.08
CA TYR A 458 -15.00 -7.17 -3.06
C TYR A 458 -13.81 -7.52 -2.17
N ILE A 459 -12.98 -6.53 -1.88
CA ILE A 459 -11.91 -6.65 -0.90
C ILE A 459 -12.31 -5.83 0.32
N PHE A 460 -12.73 -6.48 1.40
CA PHE A 460 -13.10 -5.73 2.60
C PHE A 460 -11.89 -5.55 3.51
N TYR A 461 -11.81 -4.43 4.23
CA TYR A 461 -10.65 -4.12 5.06
C TYR A 461 -11.01 -3.34 6.34
N ASN A 462 -10.14 -3.42 7.34
CA ASN A 462 -10.21 -2.65 8.59
C ASN A 462 -8.80 -2.58 9.22
N GLY A 463 -8.66 -1.92 10.36
CA GLY A 463 -7.47 -1.99 11.19
C GLY A 463 -6.40 -0.96 10.89
N TYR A 464 -5.33 -1.03 11.67
CA TYR A 464 -4.20 -0.14 11.51
C TYR A 464 -3.64 -0.31 10.10
N THR A 465 -3.32 0.82 9.46
CA THR A 465 -2.95 0.91 8.03
C THR A 465 -3.90 0.22 7.04
N ALA A 466 -5.14 -0.10 7.49
CA ALA A 466 -6.16 -0.78 6.72
C ALA A 466 -5.91 -2.27 6.43
N GLU A 467 -5.00 -2.93 7.14
CA GLU A 467 -4.54 -4.28 6.81
C GLU A 467 -4.87 -5.33 7.88
N TRP A 468 -5.91 -5.08 8.69
CA TRP A 468 -6.32 -5.84 9.86
C TRP A 468 -5.30 -5.93 10.99
N GLN A 469 -4.22 -5.14 10.91
CA GLN A 469 -3.29 -4.99 12.03
C GLN A 469 -4.03 -4.40 13.23
N MET A 470 -3.71 -4.91 14.42
CA MET A 470 -4.20 -4.34 15.67
C MET A 470 -3.92 -2.85 15.75
N TRP A 471 -4.84 -2.11 16.36
CA TRP A 471 -4.67 -0.67 16.52
C TRP A 471 -3.36 -0.38 17.27
N GLY A 472 -2.53 0.50 16.71
CA GLY A 472 -1.30 0.96 17.35
C GLY A 472 -0.14 -0.03 17.30
N THR A 473 -0.15 -1.10 16.48
CA THR A 473 0.97 -2.08 16.37
C THR A 473 2.37 -1.45 16.28
N TRP A 474 2.49 -0.28 15.63
CA TRP A 474 3.74 0.46 15.44
C TRP A 474 3.94 1.65 16.41
N GLN A 475 3.03 1.83 17.37
CA GLN A 475 3.03 2.94 18.33
C GLN A 475 3.40 2.45 19.73
N GLU A 476 3.68 3.39 20.65
CA GLU A 476 3.98 3.05 22.05
C GLU A 476 2.74 2.45 22.74
N SER A 477 1.62 3.17 22.69
CA SER A 477 0.31 2.68 23.14
C SER A 477 -0.33 1.85 22.02
N ARG A 478 -0.72 0.61 22.34
CA ARG A 478 -1.17 -0.40 21.37
C ARG A 478 -2.16 -1.37 22.00
N ASP A 479 -2.80 -2.16 21.14
CA ASP A 479 -3.84 -3.13 21.48
C ASP A 479 -5.13 -2.50 22.01
N ASP A 480 -6.14 -3.34 22.24
CA ASP A 480 -7.48 -2.92 22.65
C ASP A 480 -7.81 -3.42 24.07
N TYR A 481 -7.95 -2.46 24.99
CA TYR A 481 -8.35 -2.62 26.39
C TYR A 481 -9.77 -2.08 26.65
N SER A 482 -10.54 -1.85 25.61
CA SER A 482 -11.94 -1.43 25.71
C SER A 482 -12.80 -2.48 26.42
N GLU A 483 -13.98 -2.06 26.88
CA GLU A 483 -14.93 -2.97 27.53
C GLU A 483 -15.36 -4.14 26.62
N PRO A 484 -15.64 -3.95 25.31
CA PRO A 484 -15.83 -5.05 24.38
C PRO A 484 -14.67 -6.07 24.38
N ALA A 485 -13.42 -5.61 24.34
CA ALA A 485 -12.25 -6.47 24.34
C ALA A 485 -12.10 -7.25 25.66
N VAL A 486 -12.30 -6.59 26.81
CA VAL A 486 -12.29 -7.24 28.14
C VAL A 486 -13.36 -8.34 28.22
N ARG A 487 -14.59 -8.07 27.75
CA ARG A 487 -15.67 -9.06 27.74
C ARG A 487 -15.33 -10.25 26.85
N ALA A 488 -14.80 -10.00 25.66
CA ALA A 488 -14.39 -11.05 24.72
C ALA A 488 -13.23 -11.90 25.27
N PHE A 489 -12.24 -11.27 25.90
CA PHE A 489 -11.12 -11.96 26.53
C PHE A 489 -11.58 -12.88 27.66
N ARG A 490 -12.47 -12.41 28.55
CA ARG A 490 -13.03 -13.25 29.62
C ARG A 490 -13.83 -14.42 29.08
N LYS A 491 -14.57 -14.23 27.99
CA LYS A 491 -15.25 -15.32 27.30
C LYS A 491 -14.25 -16.34 26.75
N PHE A 492 -13.18 -15.89 26.09
CA PHE A 492 -12.12 -16.76 25.59
C PHE A 492 -11.49 -17.60 26.71
N LEU A 493 -11.23 -17.01 27.88
CA LEU A 493 -10.73 -17.74 29.05
C LEU A 493 -11.75 -18.75 29.59
N ALA A 494 -13.04 -18.40 29.60
CA ALA A 494 -14.11 -19.30 30.04
C ALA A 494 -14.20 -20.53 29.13
N ASP A 495 -14.12 -20.33 27.81
CA ASP A 495 -14.11 -21.42 26.82
C ASP A 495 -12.87 -22.31 26.98
N ARG A 496 -11.71 -21.72 27.28
CA ARG A 496 -10.43 -22.43 27.47
C ARG A 496 -10.35 -23.25 28.75
N TYR A 497 -10.67 -22.63 29.88
CA TYR A 497 -10.40 -23.19 31.21
C TYR A 497 -11.63 -23.82 31.85
N GLY A 498 -12.83 -23.37 31.51
CA GLY A 498 -14.11 -23.84 32.05
C GLY A 498 -14.37 -23.53 33.53
N THR A 499 -13.33 -23.36 34.36
CA THR A 499 -13.44 -23.09 35.80
C THR A 499 -12.37 -22.12 36.28
N ASP A 500 -12.68 -21.37 37.34
CA ASP A 500 -11.70 -20.50 38.02
C ASP A 500 -10.49 -21.28 38.51
N GLN A 501 -10.68 -22.51 39.02
CA GLN A 501 -9.57 -23.33 39.51
C GLN A 501 -8.53 -23.59 38.41
N ARG A 502 -8.98 -23.99 37.21
CA ARG A 502 -8.06 -24.26 36.09
C ARG A 502 -7.37 -23.00 35.59
N LEU A 503 -8.05 -21.84 35.63
CA LEU A 503 -7.42 -20.55 35.32
C LEU A 503 -6.34 -20.19 36.35
N ARG A 504 -6.63 -20.32 37.66
CA ARG A 504 -5.69 -20.04 38.75
C ARG A 504 -4.45 -20.92 38.67
N GLU A 505 -4.64 -22.21 38.39
CA GLU A 505 -3.56 -23.17 38.18
C GLU A 505 -2.70 -22.77 36.96
N ALA A 506 -3.34 -22.38 35.84
CA ALA A 506 -2.63 -22.02 34.62
C ALA A 506 -1.88 -20.68 34.71
N TRP A 507 -2.41 -19.70 35.43
CA TRP A 507 -1.81 -18.37 35.57
C TRP A 507 -0.93 -18.22 36.82
N ALA A 508 -0.89 -19.25 37.67
CA ALA A 508 -0.25 -19.21 38.99
C ALA A 508 -0.72 -18.01 39.84
N ASP A 509 -1.98 -17.61 39.68
CA ASP A 509 -2.61 -16.51 40.41
C ASP A 509 -3.78 -17.06 41.22
N PRO A 510 -3.69 -17.15 42.56
CA PRO A 510 -4.78 -17.70 43.38
C PRO A 510 -6.02 -16.79 43.47
N ALA A 511 -5.89 -15.50 43.12
CA ALA A 511 -6.96 -14.52 43.23
C ALA A 511 -7.79 -14.36 41.95
N VAL A 512 -7.26 -14.80 40.79
CA VAL A 512 -7.96 -14.64 39.51
C VAL A 512 -9.25 -15.46 39.46
N THR A 513 -10.26 -14.93 38.78
CA THR A 513 -11.50 -15.62 38.41
C THR A 513 -11.79 -15.32 36.94
N LEU A 514 -12.54 -16.20 36.28
CA LEU A 514 -13.00 -16.00 34.90
C LEU A 514 -13.77 -14.68 34.75
N ALA A 515 -14.57 -14.32 35.75
CA ALA A 515 -15.38 -13.10 35.74
C ALA A 515 -14.57 -11.81 35.90
N ALA A 516 -13.44 -11.85 36.62
CA ALA A 516 -12.64 -10.67 36.95
C ALA A 516 -11.28 -10.61 36.24
N ALA A 517 -10.90 -11.63 35.48
CA ALA A 517 -9.62 -11.68 34.78
C ALA A 517 -9.35 -10.40 33.97
N ALA A 518 -8.17 -9.84 34.16
CA ALA A 518 -7.70 -8.66 33.43
C ALA A 518 -6.79 -9.10 32.27
N MET A 519 -6.79 -8.32 31.19
CA MET A 519 -5.77 -8.45 30.15
C MET A 519 -4.40 -8.05 30.71
N PRO A 520 -3.30 -8.67 30.26
CA PRO A 520 -1.96 -8.34 30.73
C PRO A 520 -1.54 -6.93 30.27
N ASP A 521 -0.88 -6.19 31.15
CA ASP A 521 -0.25 -4.90 30.84
C ASP A 521 0.97 -5.04 29.91
N ALA A 522 1.50 -3.90 29.44
CA ALA A 522 2.69 -3.83 28.61
C ALA A 522 3.90 -4.52 29.24
N ALA A 523 4.09 -4.45 30.56
CA ALA A 523 5.23 -5.06 31.24
C ALA A 523 5.18 -6.60 31.17
N ARG A 524 3.99 -7.19 31.31
CA ARG A 524 3.78 -8.65 31.15
C ARG A 524 3.87 -9.08 29.69
N ARG A 525 3.34 -8.27 28.77
CA ARG A 525 3.38 -8.56 27.33
C ARG A 525 4.77 -8.43 26.73
N ARG A 526 5.53 -7.41 27.15
CA ARG A 526 6.82 -6.99 26.60
C ARG A 526 7.87 -6.78 27.72
N PRO A 527 8.26 -7.84 28.45
CA PRO A 527 9.18 -7.73 29.59
C PRO A 527 10.61 -7.31 29.22
N GLY A 528 10.93 -7.20 27.93
CA GLY A 528 12.26 -6.87 27.42
C GLY A 528 13.32 -7.95 27.68
N GLY A 529 14.58 -7.54 27.53
CA GLY A 529 15.75 -8.40 27.71
C GLY A 529 16.02 -9.38 26.56
N PRO A 530 17.10 -10.17 26.67
CA PRO A 530 17.53 -11.09 25.61
C PRO A 530 16.70 -12.38 25.56
N ARG A 531 15.78 -12.61 26.51
CA ARG A 531 15.03 -13.86 26.58
C ARG A 531 14.07 -14.00 25.40
N VAL A 532 14.25 -15.03 24.59
CA VAL A 532 13.47 -15.25 23.36
C VAL A 532 12.15 -15.97 23.63
N LEU A 533 12.16 -16.94 24.55
CA LEU A 533 11.01 -17.80 24.84
C LEU A 533 10.32 -17.41 26.15
N ARG A 534 8.99 -17.51 26.18
CA ARG A 534 8.18 -17.31 27.38
C ARG A 534 8.32 -18.50 28.32
N ASP A 535 8.34 -18.21 29.61
CA ASP A 535 8.25 -19.23 30.66
C ASP A 535 6.81 -19.76 30.77
N PRO A 536 6.55 -21.06 30.51
CA PRO A 536 5.21 -21.62 30.60
C PRO A 536 4.56 -21.54 31.99
N LYS A 537 5.35 -21.39 33.06
CA LYS A 537 4.87 -21.36 34.43
C LYS A 537 4.43 -19.96 34.86
N SER A 538 5.09 -18.91 34.35
CA SER A 538 4.90 -17.54 34.84
C SER A 538 4.31 -16.58 33.81
N GLU A 539 4.37 -16.90 32.51
CA GLU A 539 3.96 -15.98 31.43
C GLU A 539 2.73 -16.45 30.66
N ARG A 540 1.98 -17.44 31.20
CA ARG A 540 0.82 -18.02 30.51
C ARG A 540 -0.25 -16.98 30.14
N GLN A 541 -0.47 -15.98 30.98
CA GLN A 541 -1.41 -14.89 30.70
C GLN A 541 -1.08 -14.14 29.40
N ALA A 542 0.21 -13.91 29.11
CA ALA A 542 0.62 -13.25 27.88
C ALA A 542 0.39 -14.15 26.65
N VAL A 543 0.67 -15.45 26.78
CA VAL A 543 0.39 -16.45 25.73
C VAL A 543 -1.10 -16.45 25.38
N ASP A 544 -1.97 -16.51 26.39
CA ASP A 544 -3.42 -16.50 26.20
C ASP A 544 -3.90 -15.18 25.58
N PHE A 545 -3.31 -14.04 25.94
CA PHE A 545 -3.62 -12.74 25.34
C PHE A 545 -3.30 -12.68 23.84
N TYR A 546 -2.09 -13.08 23.42
CA TYR A 546 -1.73 -13.02 22.00
C TYR A 546 -2.54 -13.99 21.13
N GLU A 547 -2.89 -15.14 21.69
CA GLU A 547 -3.80 -16.07 21.04
C GLU A 547 -5.22 -15.51 20.98
N PHE A 548 -5.68 -14.80 22.02
CA PHE A 548 -6.97 -14.12 22.04
C PHE A 548 -7.05 -13.04 20.95
N ILE A 549 -6.10 -12.10 20.88
CA ILE A 549 -6.19 -11.00 19.90
C ILE A 549 -6.16 -11.54 18.47
N SER A 550 -5.33 -12.57 18.21
CA SER A 550 -5.28 -13.18 16.88
C SER A 550 -6.60 -13.87 16.50
N ASN A 551 -7.27 -14.49 17.48
CA ASN A 551 -8.58 -15.10 17.26
C ASN A 551 -9.70 -14.08 17.12
N MET A 552 -9.63 -12.96 17.86
CA MET A 552 -10.57 -11.85 17.76
C MET A 552 -10.57 -11.23 16.35
N ASP A 553 -9.38 -10.98 15.80
CA ASP A 553 -9.21 -10.44 14.45
C ASP A 553 -9.76 -11.41 13.41
N ALA A 554 -9.37 -12.70 13.51
CA ALA A 554 -9.90 -13.74 12.63
C ALA A 554 -11.43 -13.88 12.73
N ASP A 555 -12.02 -13.76 13.92
CA ASP A 555 -13.48 -13.81 14.10
C ASP A 555 -14.18 -12.65 13.38
N ALA A 556 -13.60 -11.44 13.43
CA ALA A 556 -14.13 -10.29 12.70
C ALA A 556 -14.00 -10.49 11.19
N ILE A 557 -12.82 -10.91 10.71
CA ILE A 557 -12.57 -11.18 9.29
C ILE A 557 -13.54 -12.22 8.75
N LEU A 558 -13.68 -13.37 9.43
CA LEU A 558 -14.56 -14.45 8.99
C LEU A 558 -16.04 -14.05 9.00
N HIS A 559 -16.43 -13.15 9.90
CA HIS A 559 -17.78 -12.59 9.91
C HIS A 559 -18.08 -11.76 8.65
N PHE A 560 -17.19 -10.83 8.28
CA PHE A 560 -17.36 -10.01 7.07
C PHE A 560 -17.18 -10.81 5.77
N ALA A 561 -16.28 -11.79 5.76
CA ALA A 561 -16.11 -12.71 4.63
C ALA A 561 -17.41 -13.46 4.33
N ARG A 562 -18.03 -14.05 5.36
CA ARG A 562 -19.30 -14.75 5.24
C ARG A 562 -20.42 -13.84 4.75
N ILE A 563 -20.53 -12.63 5.29
CA ILE A 563 -21.53 -11.65 4.81
C ILE A 563 -21.32 -11.31 3.34
N THR A 564 -20.07 -11.08 2.93
CA THR A 564 -19.73 -10.78 1.53
C THR A 564 -20.07 -11.96 0.62
N ARG A 565 -19.73 -13.19 1.05
CA ARG A 565 -20.05 -14.42 0.32
C ARG A 565 -21.57 -14.61 0.15
N GLU A 566 -22.34 -14.46 1.24
CA GLU A 566 -23.80 -14.57 1.24
C GLU A 566 -24.45 -13.49 0.37
N ALA A 567 -24.05 -12.23 0.52
CA ALA A 567 -24.60 -11.08 -0.21
C ALA A 567 -24.28 -11.13 -1.72
N THR A 568 -23.24 -11.86 -2.10
CA THR A 568 -22.86 -12.09 -3.51
C THR A 568 -23.39 -13.40 -4.08
N GLU A 569 -24.11 -14.19 -3.28
CA GLU A 569 -24.62 -15.53 -3.63
C GLU A 569 -23.51 -16.50 -4.08
N GLY A 570 -22.28 -16.32 -3.59
CA GLY A 570 -21.15 -17.16 -4.01
C GLY A 570 -20.63 -16.91 -5.42
N ARG A 571 -21.01 -15.79 -6.06
CA ARG A 571 -20.69 -15.51 -7.47
C ARG A 571 -19.63 -14.43 -7.70
N ALA A 572 -18.99 -13.95 -6.63
CA ALA A 572 -17.99 -12.90 -6.71
C ALA A 572 -16.75 -13.28 -5.88
N LEU A 573 -15.58 -12.73 -6.21
CA LEU A 573 -14.38 -12.94 -5.38
C LEU A 573 -14.54 -12.23 -4.04
N VAL A 574 -14.11 -12.90 -2.96
CA VAL A 574 -14.05 -12.33 -1.61
C VAL A 574 -12.60 -12.29 -1.16
N GLY A 575 -12.07 -11.07 -0.97
CA GLY A 575 -10.68 -10.84 -0.57
C GLY A 575 -10.56 -10.00 0.70
N THR A 576 -9.40 -10.10 1.37
CA THR A 576 -9.01 -9.22 2.48
C THR A 576 -7.51 -9.31 2.79
N TYR A 577 -6.99 -8.47 3.68
CA TYR A 577 -5.62 -8.54 4.20
C TYR A 577 -5.58 -9.41 5.46
N TYR A 578 -4.62 -10.33 5.58
CA TYR A 578 -4.37 -11.03 6.84
C TYR A 578 -3.10 -11.90 6.79
N ALA A 579 -2.74 -12.49 7.94
CA ALA A 579 -1.72 -13.52 8.07
C ALA A 579 -0.32 -13.06 7.65
N TYR A 580 0.08 -11.86 8.06
CA TYR A 580 1.42 -11.36 7.83
C TYR A 580 2.35 -11.98 8.86
N LEU A 581 3.09 -13.00 8.45
CA LEU A 581 3.96 -13.81 9.29
C LEU A 581 5.43 -13.39 9.22
N THR A 582 5.77 -12.46 8.33
CA THR A 582 7.14 -11.94 8.15
C THR A 582 7.19 -10.42 8.00
N ALA A 583 6.22 -9.66 8.51
CA ALA A 583 6.15 -8.20 8.29
C ALA A 583 6.50 -7.38 9.54
N HIS A 584 6.16 -7.89 10.73
CA HIS A 584 6.07 -7.06 11.93
C HIS A 584 7.30 -7.13 12.84
N GLY A 585 8.26 -8.00 12.55
CA GLY A 585 9.50 -8.15 13.30
C GLY A 585 9.27 -8.33 14.81
N ILE A 586 9.75 -7.40 15.63
CA ILE A 586 9.53 -7.45 17.09
C ILE A 586 8.06 -7.29 17.49
N ASN A 587 7.21 -6.75 16.62
CA ASN A 587 5.78 -6.58 16.87
C ASN A 587 4.94 -7.75 16.34
N GLN A 588 5.56 -8.87 15.91
CA GLN A 588 4.85 -9.99 15.30
C GLN A 588 3.71 -10.54 16.15
N GLN A 589 3.90 -10.66 17.46
CA GLN A 589 2.85 -11.09 18.38
C GLN A 589 1.73 -10.05 18.54
N ASP A 590 2.07 -8.76 18.54
CA ASP A 590 1.12 -7.64 18.71
C ASP A 590 0.28 -7.38 17.45
N SER A 591 0.57 -8.05 16.34
CA SER A 591 -0.09 -7.76 15.06
C SER A 591 -1.55 -8.20 14.99
N GLY A 592 -1.93 -9.26 15.71
CA GLY A 592 -3.21 -9.95 15.54
C GLY A 592 -3.26 -10.94 14.36
N HIS A 593 -2.15 -11.16 13.64
CA HIS A 593 -2.14 -11.92 12.37
C HIS A 593 -1.81 -13.43 12.52
N LEU A 594 -1.80 -13.98 13.74
CA LEU A 594 -1.28 -15.35 13.97
C LEU A 594 -2.33 -16.47 13.82
N ALA A 595 -3.62 -16.15 13.67
CA ALA A 595 -4.66 -17.17 13.43
C ALA A 595 -4.74 -17.59 11.94
N ALA A 596 -3.59 -17.69 11.27
CA ALA A 596 -3.47 -17.83 9.82
C ALA A 596 -4.25 -19.04 9.27
N ARG A 597 -4.11 -20.22 9.88
CA ARG A 597 -4.80 -21.44 9.42
C ARG A 597 -6.33 -21.27 9.40
N ARG A 598 -6.92 -20.60 10.40
CA ARG A 598 -8.37 -20.38 10.48
C ARG A 598 -8.88 -19.59 9.28
N VAL A 599 -8.16 -18.55 8.89
CA VAL A 599 -8.50 -17.69 7.74
C VAL A 599 -8.19 -18.40 6.42
N PHE A 600 -7.06 -19.13 6.34
CA PHE A 600 -6.69 -19.92 5.18
C PHE A 600 -7.71 -21.01 4.87
N ASP A 601 -8.28 -21.67 5.89
CA ASP A 601 -9.26 -22.76 5.73
C ASP A 601 -10.69 -22.26 5.43
N SER A 602 -10.97 -20.95 5.52
CA SER A 602 -12.33 -20.41 5.34
C SER A 602 -12.87 -20.61 3.92
N PRO A 603 -14.05 -21.20 3.70
CA PRO A 603 -14.64 -21.31 2.37
C PRO A 603 -15.11 -19.94 1.81
N ASP A 604 -15.21 -18.93 2.66
CA ASP A 604 -15.73 -17.61 2.30
C ASP A 604 -14.64 -16.64 1.81
N ILE A 605 -13.37 -17.07 1.76
CA ILE A 605 -12.22 -16.24 1.34
C ILE A 605 -11.53 -16.88 0.15
N ASP A 606 -11.50 -16.16 -0.97
CA ASP A 606 -10.82 -16.55 -2.20
C ASP A 606 -9.40 -15.99 -2.27
N LEU A 607 -9.23 -14.75 -1.77
CA LEU A 607 -8.02 -13.96 -1.93
C LEU A 607 -7.50 -13.47 -0.57
N LEU A 608 -6.20 -13.49 -0.38
CA LEU A 608 -5.51 -12.73 0.66
C LEU A 608 -4.45 -11.85 0.03
N LEU A 609 -4.27 -10.67 0.62
CA LEU A 609 -3.43 -9.62 0.07
C LEU A 609 -2.37 -9.16 1.07
N SER A 610 -1.21 -8.74 0.57
CA SER A 610 -0.25 -7.90 1.29
C SER A 610 0.58 -7.09 0.31
N PRO A 611 1.23 -6.01 0.75
CA PRO A 611 2.38 -5.47 0.05
C PRO A 611 3.53 -6.48 -0.02
N PRO A 612 4.53 -6.29 -0.89
CA PRO A 612 5.77 -7.06 -0.82
C PRO A 612 6.54 -6.70 0.45
N ASN A 613 7.38 -7.62 0.96
CA ASN A 613 8.13 -7.40 2.20
C ASN A 613 8.92 -6.08 2.16
N TYR A 614 8.72 -5.22 3.17
CA TYR A 614 9.40 -3.93 3.26
C TYR A 614 10.91 -4.03 3.60
N ALA A 615 11.38 -5.20 4.02
CA ALA A 615 12.80 -5.48 4.23
C ALA A 615 13.41 -6.10 2.96
N TYR A 616 14.63 -5.69 2.62
CA TYR A 616 15.43 -6.29 1.55
C TYR A 616 14.77 -6.26 0.15
N ARG A 617 14.18 -5.11 -0.21
CA ARG A 617 13.42 -4.86 -1.46
C ARG A 617 13.99 -3.77 -2.39
N GLY A 618 15.13 -3.18 -2.08
CA GLY A 618 15.79 -2.18 -2.93
C GLY A 618 16.42 -2.76 -4.21
N PRO A 619 16.97 -1.90 -5.07
CA PRO A 619 17.70 -2.33 -6.27
C PRO A 619 18.85 -3.28 -5.91
N GLY A 620 18.93 -4.44 -6.57
CA GLY A 620 19.92 -5.49 -6.30
C GLY A 620 19.56 -6.42 -5.13
N GLU A 621 18.43 -6.19 -4.45
CA GLU A 621 17.90 -7.06 -3.40
C GLU A 621 16.74 -7.92 -3.93
N THR A 622 15.91 -8.50 -3.07
CA THR A 622 14.94 -9.54 -3.45
C THR A 622 13.49 -9.06 -3.45
N SER A 623 12.57 -9.94 -3.86
CA SER A 623 11.12 -9.81 -3.67
C SER A 623 10.61 -11.06 -2.96
N THR A 624 9.72 -10.87 -1.98
CA THR A 624 8.99 -11.93 -1.27
C THR A 624 7.70 -11.36 -0.70
N PHE A 625 6.72 -12.22 -0.42
CA PHE A 625 5.47 -11.83 0.23
C PHE A 625 5.53 -11.92 1.76
N MET A 626 4.63 -11.22 2.45
CA MET A 626 4.61 -11.12 3.92
C MET A 626 4.06 -12.36 4.66
N SER A 627 3.68 -13.43 3.96
CA SER A 627 2.93 -14.57 4.53
C SER A 627 3.43 -15.92 4.02
N ALA A 628 2.98 -17.01 4.66
CA ALA A 628 3.12 -18.39 4.20
C ALA A 628 2.24 -18.67 2.97
N THR A 629 2.53 -17.98 1.87
CA THR A 629 1.70 -17.90 0.67
C THR A 629 1.51 -19.24 -0.03
N ASP A 630 2.47 -20.15 0.05
CA ASP A 630 2.37 -21.46 -0.59
C ASP A 630 1.35 -22.37 0.14
N SER A 631 1.21 -22.24 1.47
CA SER A 631 0.10 -22.88 2.20
C SER A 631 -1.28 -22.38 1.74
N PHE A 632 -1.40 -21.09 1.40
CA PHE A 632 -2.64 -20.51 0.89
C PHE A 632 -2.92 -20.97 -0.55
N ARG A 633 -1.90 -20.92 -1.42
CA ARG A 633 -1.96 -21.39 -2.81
C ARG A 633 -2.36 -22.87 -2.91
N LEU A 634 -1.76 -23.73 -2.08
CA LEU A 634 -2.02 -25.18 -2.12
C LEU A 634 -3.48 -25.53 -1.77
N ARG A 635 -4.18 -24.68 -1.00
CA ARG A 635 -5.63 -24.78 -0.75
C ARG A 635 -6.50 -24.41 -1.95
N GLY A 636 -5.90 -23.97 -3.06
CA GLY A 636 -6.62 -23.52 -4.24
C GLY A 636 -7.10 -22.08 -4.15
N LYS A 637 -6.42 -21.27 -3.32
CA LYS A 637 -6.70 -19.85 -3.14
C LYS A 637 -5.60 -19.00 -3.78
N LEU A 638 -5.87 -17.72 -3.98
CA LEU A 638 -4.99 -16.85 -4.76
C LEU A 638 -4.44 -15.71 -3.89
N TRP A 639 -3.12 -15.70 -3.71
CA TRP A 639 -2.43 -14.57 -3.09
C TRP A 639 -2.38 -13.38 -4.05
N PHE A 640 -2.57 -12.17 -3.55
CA PHE A 640 -2.51 -10.93 -4.31
C PHE A 640 -1.41 -10.03 -3.74
N ASP A 641 -0.41 -9.70 -4.56
CA ASP A 641 0.63 -8.75 -4.20
C ASP A 641 0.16 -7.32 -4.45
N GLU A 642 0.05 -6.49 -3.42
CA GLU A 642 -0.21 -5.05 -3.56
C GLU A 642 1.13 -4.32 -3.72
N SER A 643 1.66 -4.33 -4.94
CA SER A 643 3.01 -3.87 -5.22
C SER A 643 3.13 -2.35 -5.19
N ASP A 644 3.55 -1.82 -4.05
CA ASP A 644 3.79 -0.40 -3.77
C ASP A 644 5.27 0.01 -3.94
N HIS A 645 5.96 -0.54 -4.93
CA HIS A 645 7.39 -0.28 -5.10
C HIS A 645 7.66 1.18 -5.51
N ARG A 646 8.59 1.79 -4.76
CA ARG A 646 9.02 3.18 -4.96
C ARG A 646 9.90 3.28 -6.20
N THR A 647 9.54 4.14 -7.12
CA THR A 647 10.25 4.31 -8.40
C THR A 647 11.14 5.55 -8.37
N HIS A 648 11.91 5.76 -9.44
CA HIS A 648 12.67 7.00 -9.65
C HIS A 648 11.80 8.27 -9.73
N LEU A 649 10.48 8.12 -9.95
CA LEU A 649 9.51 9.22 -9.92
C LEU A 649 9.03 9.56 -8.51
N THR A 650 9.22 8.65 -7.56
CA THR A 650 8.87 8.89 -6.16
C THR A 650 9.82 9.92 -5.54
N ASP A 651 9.32 10.68 -4.56
CA ASP A 651 10.10 11.65 -3.77
C ASP A 651 11.47 11.08 -3.34
N PRO A 652 12.59 11.83 -3.50
CA PRO A 652 13.93 11.37 -3.10
C PRO A 652 14.04 10.96 -1.63
N GLY A 653 13.20 11.50 -0.75
CA GLY A 653 13.12 11.19 0.67
C GLY A 653 12.12 10.09 1.03
N ALA A 654 11.50 9.41 0.05
CA ALA A 654 10.49 8.37 0.31
C ALA A 654 10.99 7.12 1.05
N GLY A 655 12.30 7.03 1.30
CA GLY A 655 12.91 6.05 2.17
C GLY A 655 13.40 4.79 1.46
N TYR A 656 13.62 3.74 2.25
CA TYR A 656 14.23 2.49 1.81
C TYR A 656 13.44 1.82 0.69
N GLY A 657 14.15 1.18 -0.25
CA GLY A 657 13.57 0.48 -1.40
C GLY A 657 13.30 1.35 -2.62
N ARG A 658 13.51 2.68 -2.55
CA ARG A 658 13.41 3.58 -3.72
C ARG A 658 14.49 3.27 -4.75
N ALA A 659 14.10 3.19 -6.03
CA ALA A 659 15.01 3.17 -7.16
C ALA A 659 15.42 4.61 -7.56
N ASP A 660 16.69 4.84 -7.89
CA ASP A 660 17.19 6.17 -8.24
C ASP A 660 17.08 6.50 -9.72
N THR A 661 17.04 5.47 -10.58
CA THR A 661 16.94 5.63 -12.04
C THR A 661 15.81 4.82 -12.65
N LEU A 662 15.48 5.11 -13.91
CA LEU A 662 14.52 4.32 -14.68
C LEU A 662 14.99 2.86 -14.82
N GLU A 663 16.29 2.62 -15.03
CA GLU A 663 16.85 1.28 -15.16
C GLU A 663 16.66 0.46 -13.88
N GLU A 664 16.96 1.05 -12.71
CA GLU A 664 16.71 0.40 -11.43
C GLU A 664 15.21 0.17 -11.20
N THR A 665 14.37 1.13 -11.59
CA THR A 665 12.90 1.00 -11.52
C THR A 665 12.42 -0.20 -12.33
N LEU A 666 12.86 -0.32 -13.59
CA LEU A 666 12.48 -1.43 -14.46
C LEU A 666 13.03 -2.76 -13.93
N GLY A 667 14.25 -2.77 -13.39
CA GLY A 667 14.84 -3.92 -12.72
C GLY A 667 13.98 -4.42 -11.56
N VAL A 668 13.59 -3.52 -10.65
CA VAL A 668 12.70 -3.84 -9.52
C VAL A 668 11.33 -4.31 -10.02
N PHE A 669 10.71 -3.60 -10.97
CA PHE A 669 9.42 -4.00 -11.55
C PHE A 669 9.44 -5.44 -12.10
N TRP A 670 10.43 -5.77 -12.93
CA TRP A 670 10.54 -7.12 -13.50
C TRP A 670 10.88 -8.18 -12.44
N ARG A 671 11.56 -7.81 -11.34
CA ARG A 671 11.80 -8.70 -10.19
C ARG A 671 10.50 -9.04 -9.48
N GLU A 672 9.69 -8.02 -9.14
CA GLU A 672 8.37 -8.22 -8.54
C GLU A 672 7.47 -9.09 -9.43
N PHE A 673 7.44 -8.79 -10.74
CA PHE A 673 6.68 -9.59 -11.69
C PHE A 673 7.18 -11.05 -11.79
N ALA A 674 8.48 -11.29 -11.67
CA ALA A 674 9.04 -12.64 -11.67
C ALA A 674 8.60 -13.45 -10.44
N GLU A 675 8.59 -12.86 -9.25
CA GLU A 675 8.04 -13.49 -8.04
C GLU A 675 6.55 -13.79 -8.23
N VAL A 676 5.73 -12.81 -8.63
CA VAL A 676 4.29 -12.97 -8.87
C VAL A 676 4.00 -14.10 -9.86
N LEU A 677 4.67 -14.09 -11.02
CA LEU A 677 4.44 -15.08 -12.08
C LEU A 677 4.81 -16.50 -11.64
N THR A 678 5.93 -16.64 -10.93
CA THR A 678 6.48 -17.97 -10.57
C THR A 678 5.84 -18.55 -9.31
N LYS A 679 5.41 -17.70 -8.36
CA LYS A 679 4.59 -18.08 -7.20
C LYS A 679 3.10 -18.25 -7.50
N ARG A 680 2.68 -18.03 -8.75
CA ARG A 680 1.27 -18.14 -9.18
C ARG A 680 0.34 -17.16 -8.44
N ALA A 681 0.86 -16.00 -8.06
CA ALA A 681 0.11 -14.94 -7.41
C ALA A 681 -0.56 -14.02 -8.43
N ALA A 682 -1.48 -13.20 -7.93
CA ALA A 682 -2.01 -12.00 -8.57
C ALA A 682 -1.19 -10.77 -8.16
N VAL A 683 -1.35 -9.66 -8.87
CA VAL A 683 -0.70 -8.38 -8.52
C VAL A 683 -1.63 -7.19 -8.72
N SER A 684 -1.60 -6.24 -7.79
CA SER A 684 -2.19 -4.91 -7.87
C SER A 684 -1.04 -3.93 -7.83
N TRP A 685 -0.74 -3.28 -8.96
CA TRP A 685 0.32 -2.28 -9.00
C TRP A 685 -0.19 -0.99 -8.35
N PHE A 686 0.33 -0.70 -7.16
CA PHE A 686 -0.16 0.36 -6.29
C PHE A 686 0.62 1.66 -6.49
N ASP A 687 -0.01 2.61 -7.18
CA ASP A 687 0.43 3.99 -7.24
C ASP A 687 0.04 4.76 -5.95
N MET A 688 0.86 4.58 -4.91
CA MET A 688 0.53 4.95 -3.52
C MET A 688 0.55 6.45 -3.22
N SER A 689 1.45 7.23 -3.81
CA SER A 689 1.47 8.69 -3.63
C SER A 689 1.23 9.47 -4.92
N GLY A 690 0.83 8.75 -5.98
CA GLY A 690 0.39 9.32 -7.22
C GLY A 690 1.50 9.66 -8.20
N GLY A 691 1.45 9.06 -9.39
CA GLY A 691 2.41 9.24 -10.46
C GLY A 691 3.65 8.35 -10.36
N TRP A 692 3.71 7.40 -9.40
CA TRP A 692 4.88 6.51 -9.25
C TRP A 692 5.10 5.65 -10.50
N LEU A 693 4.01 5.32 -11.19
CA LEU A 693 4.02 4.42 -12.34
C LEU A 693 3.88 5.16 -13.68
N SER A 694 3.68 6.49 -13.67
CA SER A 694 3.37 7.33 -14.84
C SER A 694 4.61 7.66 -15.70
N HIS A 695 5.37 6.62 -16.09
CA HIS A 695 6.45 6.73 -17.07
C HIS A 695 6.11 5.88 -18.31
N PRO A 696 6.19 6.42 -19.55
CA PRO A 696 5.77 5.70 -20.76
C PRO A 696 6.42 4.32 -20.93
N LYS A 697 7.72 4.20 -20.63
CA LYS A 697 8.44 2.92 -20.70
C LYS A 697 7.98 1.92 -19.63
N LEU A 698 7.67 2.38 -18.42
CA LEU A 698 7.21 1.52 -17.33
C LEU A 698 5.80 1.01 -17.65
N LEU A 699 4.89 1.89 -18.06
CA LEU A 699 3.55 1.53 -18.51
C LEU A 699 3.58 0.50 -19.65
N ALA A 700 4.44 0.69 -20.65
CA ALA A 700 4.61 -0.26 -21.74
C ALA A 700 5.10 -1.65 -21.25
N ASP A 701 6.01 -1.68 -20.28
CA ASP A 701 6.49 -2.93 -19.67
C ASP A 701 5.43 -3.59 -18.78
N MET A 702 4.59 -2.81 -18.09
CA MET A 702 3.44 -3.33 -17.35
C MET A 702 2.45 -4.00 -18.30
N GLY A 703 2.14 -3.39 -19.44
CA GLY A 703 1.32 -4.00 -20.48
C GLY A 703 1.92 -5.31 -21.02
N ARG A 704 3.24 -5.33 -21.25
CA ARG A 704 3.96 -6.55 -21.65
C ARG A 704 3.90 -7.65 -20.57
N ALA A 705 4.09 -7.30 -19.30
CA ALA A 705 4.01 -8.23 -18.18
C ALA A 705 2.60 -8.83 -18.06
N ARG A 706 1.55 -8.03 -18.21
CA ARG A 706 0.16 -8.52 -18.29
C ARG A 706 -0.03 -9.53 -19.42
N GLU A 707 0.51 -9.26 -20.61
CA GLU A 707 0.42 -10.18 -21.74
C GLU A 707 1.20 -11.49 -21.51
N ILE A 708 2.38 -11.41 -20.87
CA ILE A 708 3.13 -12.60 -20.46
C ILE A 708 2.31 -13.44 -19.47
N MET A 709 1.70 -12.81 -18.46
CA MET A 709 0.84 -13.50 -17.49
C MET A 709 -0.35 -14.16 -18.21
N ARG A 710 -1.06 -13.41 -19.07
CA ARG A 710 -2.19 -13.93 -19.86
C ARG A 710 -1.79 -15.15 -20.69
N ALA A 711 -0.69 -15.06 -21.43
CA ALA A 711 -0.19 -16.14 -22.28
C ALA A 711 0.32 -17.35 -21.48
N SER A 712 0.72 -17.15 -20.21
CA SER A 712 1.15 -18.25 -19.34
C SER A 712 0.01 -19.15 -18.88
N LEU A 713 -1.23 -18.63 -18.78
CA LEU A 713 -2.36 -19.32 -18.17
C LEU A 713 -2.74 -20.63 -18.90
N PRO A 714 -2.95 -20.65 -20.24
CA PRO A 714 -3.36 -21.88 -20.95
C PRO A 714 -2.30 -22.99 -20.90
N GLU A 715 -1.04 -22.62 -20.66
CA GLU A 715 0.08 -23.55 -20.68
C GLU A 715 0.69 -23.80 -19.30
N ARG A 716 0.00 -23.37 -18.24
CA ARG A 716 0.41 -23.55 -16.84
C ARG A 716 0.48 -25.05 -16.51
N LYS A 717 1.54 -25.43 -15.81
CA LYS A 717 1.78 -26.82 -15.36
C LYS A 717 2.04 -26.86 -13.85
N PRO A 718 1.72 -27.98 -13.19
CA PRO A 718 2.08 -28.18 -11.80
C PRO A 718 3.60 -28.05 -11.63
N PHE A 719 3.98 -27.29 -10.62
CA PHE A 719 5.36 -27.14 -10.18
C PHE A 719 5.39 -27.20 -8.66
N ALA A 720 6.35 -27.94 -8.12
CA ALA A 720 6.60 -28.00 -6.69
C ALA A 720 8.07 -27.72 -6.47
N ALA A 721 8.37 -26.80 -5.55
CA ALA A 721 9.73 -26.58 -5.11
C ALA A 721 10.28 -27.85 -4.43
N GLU A 722 11.60 -27.97 -4.40
CA GLU A 722 12.27 -29.07 -3.70
C GLU A 722 12.67 -28.70 -2.26
N ILE A 723 12.50 -27.42 -1.89
CA ILE A 723 12.73 -26.86 -0.57
C ILE A 723 11.40 -26.39 0.01
N GLY A 724 11.06 -26.84 1.23
CA GLY A 724 9.94 -26.33 2.00
C GLY A 724 10.44 -25.56 3.23
N VAL A 725 10.04 -24.31 3.36
CA VAL A 725 10.35 -23.43 4.51
C VAL A 725 9.10 -23.30 5.36
N PHE A 726 9.21 -23.55 6.66
CA PHE A 726 8.07 -23.66 7.58
C PHE A 726 8.14 -22.65 8.71
N VAL A 727 7.07 -21.88 8.85
CA VAL A 727 6.79 -21.00 9.99
C VAL A 727 5.62 -21.55 10.79
N ASP A 728 5.70 -21.49 12.12
CA ASP A 728 4.66 -21.94 13.04
C ASP A 728 4.02 -20.75 13.76
N PRO A 729 2.78 -20.37 13.42
CA PRO A 729 2.09 -19.29 14.10
C PRO A 729 1.93 -19.51 15.61
N ARG A 730 1.72 -20.76 16.04
CA ARG A 730 1.58 -21.12 17.45
C ARG A 730 2.83 -20.79 18.27
N SER A 731 4.01 -21.02 17.70
CA SER A 731 5.28 -20.73 18.37
C SER A 731 5.47 -19.24 18.67
N PHE A 732 4.89 -18.33 17.89
CA PHE A 732 4.96 -16.89 18.21
C PHE A 732 4.28 -16.52 19.52
N TYR A 733 3.18 -17.19 19.89
CA TYR A 733 2.52 -16.97 21.20
C TYR A 733 3.46 -17.26 22.37
N TRP A 734 4.39 -18.19 22.17
CA TRP A 734 5.39 -18.62 23.14
C TRP A 734 6.72 -17.89 23.03
N MET A 735 6.85 -16.96 22.08
CA MET A 735 8.00 -16.09 21.96
C MET A 735 7.74 -14.77 22.69
N ARG A 736 8.78 -14.22 23.31
CA ARG A 736 8.79 -12.83 23.76
C ARG A 736 9.10 -11.92 22.57
N PRO A 737 8.53 -10.70 22.53
CA PRO A 737 8.88 -9.67 21.55
C PRO A 737 10.35 -9.28 21.62
N THR A 738 11.19 -9.89 20.78
CA THR A 738 12.63 -9.59 20.67
C THR A 738 13.04 -9.49 19.20
N MET A 739 14.27 -9.00 18.94
CA MET A 739 14.85 -9.01 17.59
C MET A 739 15.04 -10.44 17.03
N ALA A 740 14.98 -11.48 17.88
CA ALA A 740 15.06 -12.87 17.41
C ALA A 740 13.89 -13.22 16.49
N ASN A 741 12.69 -12.64 16.70
CA ASN A 741 11.55 -12.81 15.79
C ASN A 741 11.98 -12.49 14.35
N ALA A 742 12.33 -11.23 14.09
CA ALA A 742 12.71 -10.74 12.77
C ALA A 742 13.90 -11.51 12.18
N ALA A 743 14.86 -11.92 13.00
CA ALA A 743 16.02 -12.67 12.54
C ALA A 743 15.69 -14.12 12.12
N LEU A 744 14.72 -14.76 12.78
CA LEU A 744 14.27 -16.13 12.47
C LEU A 744 13.37 -16.18 11.23
N ASP A 745 12.44 -15.25 11.12
CA ASP A 745 11.40 -15.27 10.09
C ASP A 745 11.71 -14.31 8.93
N LEU A 746 11.54 -13.01 9.12
CA LEU A 746 11.61 -11.96 8.11
C LEU A 746 12.97 -11.93 7.42
N ASN A 747 14.05 -11.75 8.17
CA ASN A 747 15.40 -11.64 7.61
C ASN A 747 15.85 -12.95 6.94
N GLN A 748 15.37 -14.11 7.41
CA GLN A 748 15.67 -15.37 6.77
C GLN A 748 14.87 -15.52 5.46
N VAL A 749 13.58 -15.24 5.48
CA VAL A 749 12.66 -15.40 4.35
C VAL A 749 13.03 -14.47 3.20
N VAL A 750 13.33 -13.20 3.46
CA VAL A 750 13.71 -12.25 2.40
C VAL A 750 15.01 -12.62 1.71
N THR A 751 15.87 -13.45 2.31
CA THR A 751 17.11 -13.91 1.65
C THR A 751 16.97 -15.26 0.95
N MET A 752 15.82 -15.95 1.10
CA MET A 752 15.59 -17.25 0.47
C MET A 752 15.63 -17.26 -1.06
N PRO A 753 15.21 -16.18 -1.79
CA PRO A 753 15.40 -16.11 -3.24
C PRO A 753 16.86 -16.24 -3.68
N GLN A 754 17.83 -15.94 -2.80
CA GLN A 754 19.26 -16.09 -3.06
C GLN A 754 19.79 -17.50 -2.74
N SER A 755 18.95 -18.44 -2.30
CA SER A 755 19.37 -19.82 -1.99
C SER A 755 19.83 -20.62 -3.23
N GLY A 756 19.62 -20.09 -4.44
CA GLY A 756 20.00 -20.72 -5.70
C GLY A 756 19.06 -21.84 -6.16
N ALA A 757 17.90 -22.00 -5.49
CA ALA A 757 16.85 -22.94 -5.85
C ALA A 757 15.46 -22.40 -5.46
N PRO A 758 14.38 -22.83 -6.13
CA PRO A 758 13.01 -22.47 -5.77
C PRO A 758 12.62 -23.13 -4.44
N TRP A 759 11.75 -22.45 -3.69
CA TRP A 759 11.33 -22.84 -2.35
C TRP A 759 9.84 -22.49 -2.14
N ASP A 760 9.16 -23.25 -1.29
CA ASP A 760 7.78 -22.98 -0.86
C ASP A 760 7.78 -22.47 0.59
N PHE A 761 6.98 -21.45 0.91
CA PHE A 761 6.79 -20.94 2.28
C PHE A 761 5.44 -21.38 2.87
N CYS A 762 5.49 -22.24 3.87
CA CYS A 762 4.33 -22.96 4.39
C CYS A 762 4.14 -22.77 5.89
N LEU A 763 2.90 -22.94 6.35
CA LEU A 763 2.57 -23.11 7.75
C LEU A 763 3.06 -24.48 8.22
N LEU A 764 3.68 -24.54 9.40
CA LEU A 764 4.10 -25.81 10.00
C LEU A 764 2.91 -26.73 10.27
N GLU A 765 1.78 -26.18 10.70
CA GLU A 765 0.54 -26.93 10.98
C GLU A 765 0.01 -27.73 9.79
N ASP A 766 0.39 -27.35 8.56
CA ASP A 766 -0.04 -28.04 7.34
C ASP A 766 0.79 -29.29 7.02
N ILE A 767 1.92 -29.52 7.69
CA ILE A 767 2.89 -30.56 7.28
C ILE A 767 2.29 -31.98 7.22
N GLY A 768 1.23 -32.25 7.98
CA GLY A 768 0.49 -33.52 7.98
C GLY A 768 -0.48 -33.68 6.81
N GLU A 769 -0.81 -32.62 6.09
CA GLU A 769 -1.91 -32.59 5.12
C GLU A 769 -1.58 -33.29 3.81
N SER A 770 -2.49 -34.13 3.31
CA SER A 770 -2.23 -34.98 2.13
C SER A 770 -1.83 -34.22 0.85
N TRP A 771 -2.25 -32.97 0.71
CA TRP A 771 -1.96 -32.10 -0.42
C TRP A 771 -0.58 -31.42 -0.34
N MET A 772 0.12 -31.49 0.80
CA MET A 772 1.46 -30.94 0.94
C MET A 772 2.49 -31.70 0.10
N PRO A 773 3.37 -31.01 -0.65
CA PRO A 773 4.48 -31.62 -1.37
C PRO A 773 5.44 -32.38 -0.45
N ASN A 774 6.18 -33.32 -1.02
CA ASN A 774 7.29 -33.98 -0.32
C ASN A 774 8.61 -33.32 -0.78
N TYR A 775 9.13 -32.42 0.06
CA TYR A 775 10.36 -31.67 -0.23
C TYR A 775 11.61 -32.51 0.05
N LYS A 776 12.71 -32.26 -0.67
CA LYS A 776 14.01 -32.88 -0.35
C LYS A 776 14.69 -32.21 0.84
N PHE A 777 14.44 -30.91 1.02
CA PHE A 777 15.00 -30.12 2.11
C PHE A 777 13.89 -29.36 2.85
N TYR A 778 13.80 -29.56 4.17
CA TYR A 778 12.86 -28.87 5.06
C TYR A 778 13.63 -27.88 5.93
N VAL A 779 13.15 -26.64 6.02
CA VAL A 779 13.71 -25.61 6.91
C VAL A 779 12.64 -25.19 7.91
N PHE A 780 12.87 -25.45 9.19
CA PHE A 780 11.96 -25.09 10.29
C PHE A 780 12.48 -23.83 10.99
N LEU A 781 11.82 -22.69 10.74
CA LEU A 781 12.30 -21.38 11.20
C LEU A 781 12.13 -21.20 12.72
N ASN A 782 10.92 -21.41 13.23
CA ASN A 782 10.56 -21.13 14.61
C ASN A 782 9.76 -22.26 15.27
N ALA A 783 10.04 -23.53 14.93
CA ALA A 783 9.30 -24.71 15.41
C ALA A 783 9.51 -25.00 16.92
N PHE A 784 9.21 -24.05 17.80
CA PHE A 784 9.58 -24.05 19.21
C PHE A 784 8.54 -24.76 20.07
N TYR A 785 7.24 -24.55 19.79
CA TYR A 785 6.15 -25.22 20.46
C TYR A 785 5.64 -26.39 19.61
N ILE A 786 5.96 -27.62 20.00
CA ILE A 786 5.65 -28.82 19.21
C ILE A 786 4.96 -29.87 20.09
N ASP A 787 3.76 -30.26 19.68
CA ASP A 787 3.07 -31.41 20.26
C ASP A 787 3.48 -32.75 19.61
N LYS A 788 3.02 -33.85 20.20
CA LYS A 788 3.35 -35.20 19.74
C LYS A 788 2.88 -35.48 18.32
N ALA A 789 1.68 -35.04 17.93
CA ALA A 789 1.11 -35.31 16.62
C ALA A 789 1.87 -34.55 15.53
N GLN A 790 2.20 -33.29 15.79
CA GLN A 790 3.03 -32.46 14.90
C GLN A 790 4.42 -33.07 14.69
N ARG A 791 5.06 -33.56 15.77
CA ARG A 791 6.35 -34.27 15.68
C ARG A 791 6.26 -35.53 14.83
N GLU A 792 5.22 -36.33 15.01
CA GLU A 792 4.99 -37.55 14.22
C GLU A 792 4.77 -37.22 12.74
N ALA A 793 4.02 -36.17 12.43
CA ALA A 793 3.81 -35.70 11.07
C ALA A 793 5.12 -35.22 10.40
N ILE A 794 5.95 -34.45 11.13
CA ILE A 794 7.28 -34.05 10.68
C ILE A 794 8.12 -35.29 10.34
N HIS A 795 8.26 -36.24 11.27
CA HIS A 795 9.06 -37.45 11.02
C HIS A 795 8.54 -38.29 9.87
N ALA A 796 7.21 -38.42 9.73
CA ALA A 796 6.60 -39.16 8.63
C ALA A 796 6.98 -38.55 7.28
N ARG A 797 6.99 -37.21 7.16
CA ARG A 797 7.44 -36.52 5.94
C ARG A 797 8.92 -36.74 5.67
N LEU A 798 9.76 -36.54 6.68
CA LEU A 798 11.21 -36.64 6.53
C LEU A 798 11.66 -38.04 6.09
N ARG A 799 11.08 -39.08 6.70
CA ARG A 799 11.36 -40.49 6.35
C ARG A 799 10.90 -40.88 4.96
N ARG A 800 9.85 -40.25 4.44
CA ARG A 800 9.21 -40.68 3.19
C ARG A 800 10.14 -40.60 1.98
N ASN A 801 11.09 -39.68 1.99
CA ASN A 801 11.97 -39.41 0.85
C ASN A 801 13.44 -39.22 1.21
N GLY A 802 13.87 -39.65 2.41
CA GLY A 802 15.29 -39.47 2.78
C GLY A 802 15.67 -38.01 3.00
N ALA A 803 14.72 -37.14 3.35
CA ALA A 803 14.93 -35.70 3.31
C ALA A 803 15.97 -35.21 4.33
N THR A 804 16.49 -34.02 4.08
CA THR A 804 17.25 -33.25 5.06
C THR A 804 16.32 -32.28 5.79
N ALA A 805 16.42 -32.16 7.10
CA ALA A 805 15.72 -31.17 7.90
C ALA A 805 16.71 -30.26 8.61
N LEU A 806 16.56 -28.95 8.45
CA LEU A 806 17.23 -27.92 9.22
C LEU A 806 16.29 -27.40 10.30
N PHE A 807 16.74 -27.50 11.55
CA PHE A 807 16.08 -26.92 12.72
C PHE A 807 16.93 -25.79 13.30
N VAL A 808 16.29 -24.65 13.58
CA VAL A 808 16.96 -23.44 14.04
C VAL A 808 16.65 -23.15 15.51
N TYR A 809 17.67 -22.80 16.29
CA TYR A 809 17.61 -22.35 17.69
C TYR A 809 16.99 -23.34 18.68
N ALA A 810 15.69 -23.29 18.96
CA ALA A 810 15.04 -24.02 20.06
C ALA A 810 13.94 -25.03 19.60
N PRO A 811 14.18 -25.86 18.57
CA PRO A 811 13.16 -26.70 17.97
C PRO A 811 12.57 -27.73 18.96
N GLY A 812 11.25 -27.67 19.18
CA GLY A 812 10.52 -28.57 20.07
C GLY A 812 10.86 -28.42 21.55
N TYR A 813 11.47 -27.30 21.93
CA TYR A 813 11.84 -27.04 23.32
C TYR A 813 10.61 -26.82 24.22
N LEU A 814 9.55 -26.25 23.66
CA LEU A 814 8.27 -26.06 24.33
C LEU A 814 7.24 -27.06 23.79
N GLY A 815 6.29 -27.43 24.63
CA GLY A 815 5.14 -28.23 24.27
C GLY A 815 4.10 -28.24 25.39
N PRO A 816 3.07 -29.09 25.30
CA PRO A 816 2.01 -29.17 26.31
C PRO A 816 2.52 -29.42 27.74
N GLU A 817 3.66 -30.11 27.88
CA GLU A 817 4.30 -30.44 29.16
C GLU A 817 5.31 -29.37 29.65
N GLY A 818 5.46 -28.26 28.91
CA GLY A 818 6.41 -27.18 29.22
C GLY A 818 7.77 -27.34 28.53
N GLU A 819 8.82 -26.83 29.18
CA GLU A 819 10.21 -26.85 28.70
C GLU A 819 10.82 -28.27 28.73
N SER A 820 11.42 -28.73 27.62
CA SER A 820 12.01 -30.07 27.56
C SER A 820 13.13 -30.23 26.52
N LEU A 821 14.36 -30.48 26.97
CA LEU A 821 15.48 -30.86 26.09
C LEU A 821 15.30 -32.24 25.48
N GLU A 822 14.64 -33.17 26.19
CA GLU A 822 14.30 -34.48 25.64
C GLU A 822 13.26 -34.38 24.53
N ALA A 823 12.35 -33.39 24.57
CA ALA A 823 11.45 -33.12 23.46
C ALA A 823 12.20 -32.60 22.22
N MET A 824 13.19 -31.71 22.40
CA MET A 824 14.09 -31.28 21.33
C MET A 824 14.83 -32.47 20.72
N ARG A 825 15.38 -33.34 21.56
CA ARG A 825 16.06 -34.56 21.11
C ARG A 825 15.11 -35.51 20.38
N ALA A 826 13.88 -35.68 20.88
CA ALA A 826 12.89 -36.53 20.25
C ALA A 826 12.47 -35.98 18.88
N LEU A 827 12.41 -34.66 18.69
CA LEU A 827 12.11 -34.04 17.40
C LEU A 827 13.30 -34.13 16.43
N THR A 828 14.48 -33.69 16.87
CA THR A 828 15.65 -33.51 16.00
C THR A 828 16.54 -34.75 15.88
N GLY A 829 16.45 -35.70 16.81
CA GLY A 829 17.39 -36.82 16.93
C GLY A 829 18.77 -36.45 17.51
N ILE A 830 18.99 -35.15 17.80
CA ILE A 830 20.26 -34.59 18.26
C ILE A 830 20.11 -34.19 19.73
N ARG A 831 21.08 -34.55 20.57
CA ARG A 831 21.14 -34.06 21.95
C ARG A 831 21.57 -32.58 21.95
N VAL A 832 20.70 -31.73 22.47
CA VAL A 832 20.91 -30.27 22.60
C VAL A 832 21.02 -29.92 24.08
N ALA A 833 21.99 -29.08 24.42
CA ALA A 833 22.19 -28.51 25.75
C ALA A 833 21.78 -27.03 25.76
N ARG A 834 21.55 -26.51 26.98
CA ARG A 834 21.08 -25.15 27.24
C ARG A 834 21.99 -24.47 28.25
N GLU A 835 22.35 -23.23 27.98
CA GLU A 835 22.99 -22.32 28.92
C GLU A 835 22.08 -21.12 29.15
N ASP A 836 21.69 -20.87 30.39
CA ASP A 836 20.68 -19.85 30.72
C ASP A 836 21.17 -18.40 30.56
N GLY A 837 22.48 -18.21 30.39
CA GLY A 837 23.09 -16.91 30.18
C GLY A 837 22.73 -16.27 28.83
N GLU A 838 22.97 -14.96 28.74
CA GLU A 838 22.90 -14.23 27.48
C GLU A 838 24.12 -14.57 26.60
N GLY A 839 23.88 -14.80 25.32
CA GLY A 839 24.95 -14.97 24.34
C GLY A 839 24.52 -14.62 22.93
N ARG A 840 25.50 -14.62 22.02
CA ARG A 840 25.27 -14.39 20.60
C ARG A 840 25.02 -15.73 19.90
N PRO A 841 23.88 -15.91 19.22
CA PRO A 841 23.59 -17.13 18.45
C PRO A 841 24.35 -17.06 17.12
N GLN A 842 25.68 -17.15 17.19
CA GLN A 842 26.59 -17.04 16.05
C GLN A 842 27.51 -18.24 15.98
N VAL A 843 27.75 -18.74 14.77
CA VAL A 843 28.53 -19.95 14.50
C VAL A 843 29.73 -19.63 13.61
N LEU A 844 30.91 -20.10 14.00
CA LEU A 844 32.09 -20.16 13.16
C LEU A 844 32.14 -21.52 12.46
N LEU A 845 32.24 -21.50 11.14
CA LEU A 845 32.27 -22.73 10.33
C LEU A 845 33.66 -23.36 10.34
N ASN A 846 33.70 -24.69 10.32
CA ASN A 846 34.93 -25.43 10.06
C ASN A 846 35.23 -25.32 8.56
N ALA A 847 36.30 -24.60 8.20
CA ALA A 847 36.62 -24.28 6.80
C ALA A 847 36.82 -25.50 5.88
N SER A 848 37.17 -26.66 6.45
CA SER A 848 37.32 -27.94 5.72
C SER A 848 36.00 -28.66 5.46
N ASP A 849 34.89 -28.26 6.10
CA ASP A 849 33.61 -28.91 5.93
C ASP A 849 33.00 -28.55 4.56
N PRO A 850 32.43 -29.51 3.80
CA PRO A 850 31.78 -29.22 2.52
C PRO A 850 30.68 -28.15 2.60
N LEU A 851 30.04 -27.99 3.76
CA LEU A 851 29.01 -26.96 3.96
C LEU A 851 29.58 -25.54 4.08
N ALA A 852 30.89 -25.39 4.31
CA ALA A 852 31.59 -24.10 4.30
C ALA A 852 32.00 -23.64 2.88
N ARG A 853 31.72 -24.43 1.83
CA ARG A 853 32.10 -24.11 0.46
C ARG A 853 31.58 -22.73 0.04
N GLY A 854 32.50 -21.86 -0.40
CA GLY A 854 32.18 -20.52 -0.90
C GLY A 854 31.81 -19.51 0.18
N LEU A 855 31.93 -19.87 1.46
CA LEU A 855 31.66 -19.00 2.60
C LEU A 855 32.97 -18.55 3.26
N ALA A 856 32.98 -17.34 3.82
CA ALA A 856 34.08 -16.84 4.64
C ALA A 856 34.02 -17.51 6.03
N ALA A 857 34.61 -18.71 6.14
CA ALA A 857 34.57 -19.53 7.36
C ALA A 857 35.25 -18.89 8.58
N ASP A 858 36.11 -17.90 8.38
CA ASP A 858 36.75 -17.09 9.42
C ASP A 858 35.79 -16.05 10.04
N ARG A 859 34.64 -15.80 9.42
CA ARG A 859 33.61 -14.89 9.92
C ARG A 859 32.45 -15.68 10.53
N PRO A 860 31.98 -15.28 11.73
CA PRO A 860 30.82 -15.91 12.34
C PRO A 860 29.57 -15.63 11.49
N MET A 861 28.81 -16.69 11.21
CA MET A 861 27.48 -16.58 10.62
C MET A 861 26.40 -16.45 11.70
N GLY A 862 25.27 -15.84 11.34
CA GLY A 862 24.18 -15.49 12.24
C GLY A 862 24.04 -13.97 12.43
N ALA A 863 22.87 -13.52 12.86
CA ALA A 863 22.55 -12.10 13.06
C ALA A 863 23.58 -11.41 13.98
N GLU A 864 24.26 -10.38 13.46
CA GLU A 864 25.47 -9.82 14.08
C GLU A 864 25.23 -9.16 15.44
N GLN A 865 24.13 -8.41 15.53
CA GLN A 865 23.77 -7.61 16.70
C GLN A 865 22.73 -8.29 17.60
N LEU A 866 22.41 -9.56 17.33
CA LEU A 866 21.42 -10.30 18.10
C LEU A 866 22.08 -10.92 19.34
N THR A 867 21.47 -10.70 20.51
CA THR A 867 21.72 -11.48 21.71
C THR A 867 20.46 -12.22 22.13
N VAL A 868 20.63 -13.44 22.64
CA VAL A 868 19.54 -14.33 23.05
C VAL A 868 19.83 -14.97 24.39
N ALA A 869 18.76 -15.28 25.11
CA ALA A 869 18.77 -16.18 26.26
C ALA A 869 17.54 -17.12 26.16
N PRO A 870 17.71 -18.42 26.50
CA PRO A 870 18.98 -19.09 26.73
C PRO A 870 19.78 -19.28 25.42
N VAL A 871 21.04 -19.65 25.54
CA VAL A 871 21.86 -20.14 24.43
C VAL A 871 21.71 -21.65 24.33
N PHE A 872 21.43 -22.16 23.13
CA PHE A 872 21.38 -23.59 22.86
C PHE A 872 22.56 -24.02 22.01
N TYR A 873 23.12 -25.20 22.27
CA TYR A 873 24.21 -25.79 21.50
C TYR A 873 24.09 -27.32 21.47
N ALA A 874 24.72 -27.97 20.50
CA ALA A 874 24.69 -29.42 20.39
C ALA A 874 25.68 -30.07 21.37
N ASP A 875 25.22 -31.11 22.05
CA ASP A 875 26.02 -31.98 22.94
C ASP A 875 25.83 -33.44 22.54
N ASP A 876 25.92 -33.72 21.23
CA ASP A 876 25.74 -35.05 20.66
C ASP A 876 27.06 -35.56 20.06
N PRO A 877 27.72 -36.55 20.70
CA PRO A 877 28.98 -37.11 20.20
C PRO A 877 28.79 -37.93 18.90
N GLU A 878 27.56 -38.30 18.55
CA GLU A 878 27.26 -38.99 17.29
C GLU A 878 27.02 -38.03 16.12
N ALA A 879 26.89 -36.72 16.38
CA ALA A 879 26.66 -35.72 15.36
C ALA A 879 28.00 -35.21 14.80
N ARG A 880 28.08 -35.08 13.47
CA ARG A 880 29.23 -34.44 12.82
C ARG A 880 29.16 -32.93 13.05
N VAL A 881 30.22 -32.37 13.61
CA VAL A 881 30.31 -30.92 13.88
C VAL A 881 30.78 -30.16 12.64
N VAL A 882 29.93 -29.25 12.18
CA VAL A 882 30.19 -28.37 11.03
C VAL A 882 30.73 -27.01 11.48
N GLY A 883 30.32 -26.56 12.66
CA GLY A 883 30.75 -25.29 13.22
C GLY A 883 30.47 -25.16 14.71
N HIS A 884 31.11 -24.19 15.33
CA HIS A 884 31.09 -23.96 16.77
C HIS A 884 30.61 -22.55 17.10
N LEU A 885 30.02 -22.37 18.29
CA LEU A 885 29.88 -21.04 18.86
C LEU A 885 31.26 -20.42 19.07
N LYS A 886 31.33 -19.09 19.19
CA LYS A 886 32.57 -18.39 19.55
C LYS A 886 33.19 -18.88 20.87
N THR A 887 32.36 -19.41 21.76
CA THR A 887 32.72 -19.99 23.06
C THR A 887 33.23 -21.44 22.95
N GLY A 888 33.18 -22.05 21.77
CA GLY A 888 33.78 -23.36 21.47
C GLY A 888 32.79 -24.54 21.42
N GLN A 889 31.56 -24.38 21.89
CA GLN A 889 30.56 -25.46 21.85
C GLN A 889 30.11 -25.78 20.41
N PRO A 890 29.86 -27.06 20.06
CA PRO A 890 29.28 -27.45 18.77
C PRO A 890 27.91 -26.80 18.53
N ALA A 891 27.71 -26.19 17.37
CA ALA A 891 26.61 -25.25 17.18
C ALA A 891 25.93 -25.32 15.81
N LEU A 892 26.62 -25.85 14.81
CA LEU A 892 26.01 -26.36 13.59
C LEU A 892 26.44 -27.80 13.45
N VAL A 893 25.50 -28.74 13.49
CA VAL A 893 25.81 -30.17 13.46
C VAL A 893 24.89 -30.93 12.52
N VAL A 894 25.36 -32.05 12.00
CA VAL A 894 24.62 -32.93 11.09
C VAL A 894 24.64 -34.35 11.62
N LYS A 895 23.46 -34.99 11.68
CA LYS A 895 23.30 -36.38 12.10
C LYS A 895 22.48 -37.16 11.08
N LYS A 896 22.99 -38.29 10.63
CA LYS A 896 22.20 -39.23 9.81
C LYS A 896 21.24 -39.98 10.73
N MET A 897 19.96 -39.89 10.42
CA MET A 897 18.88 -40.58 11.12
C MET A 897 18.41 -41.77 10.27
N ASP A 898 17.54 -42.60 10.84
CA ASP A 898 16.91 -43.67 10.07
C ASP A 898 15.92 -43.08 9.05
N GLY A 899 16.32 -43.12 7.77
CA GLY A 899 15.51 -42.65 6.65
C GLY A 899 15.49 -41.14 6.41
N TRP A 900 16.34 -40.33 7.07
CA TRP A 900 16.45 -38.87 6.85
C TRP A 900 17.75 -38.29 7.45
N THR A 901 18.05 -37.02 7.19
CA THR A 901 19.22 -36.32 7.75
C THR A 901 18.78 -35.12 8.60
N SER A 902 19.23 -35.08 9.85
CA SER A 902 18.98 -33.96 10.75
C SER A 902 20.13 -32.97 10.76
N VAL A 903 19.80 -31.69 10.67
CA VAL A 903 20.72 -30.57 10.79
C VAL A 903 20.19 -29.64 11.87
N TYR A 904 20.99 -29.39 12.89
CA TYR A 904 20.67 -28.44 13.95
C TYR A 904 21.61 -27.24 13.86
N SER A 905 21.06 -26.03 13.89
CA SER A 905 21.82 -24.79 13.93
C SER A 905 21.39 -23.93 15.12
N ALA A 906 22.34 -23.62 16.00
CA ALA A 906 22.19 -22.62 17.04
C ALA A 906 22.23 -21.18 16.48
N ALA A 907 22.80 -20.99 15.28
CA ALA A 907 22.81 -19.68 14.65
C ALA A 907 21.42 -19.29 14.16
N ILE A 908 21.04 -18.04 14.41
CA ILE A 908 19.80 -17.44 13.91
C ILE A 908 20.15 -16.53 12.73
N GLN A 909 19.38 -16.61 11.64
CA GLN A 909 19.63 -15.95 10.35
C GLN A 909 20.85 -16.52 9.61
N LEU A 910 20.63 -17.57 8.82
CA LEU A 910 21.66 -18.27 8.07
C LEU A 910 21.91 -17.62 6.70
N PRO A 911 23.17 -17.54 6.24
CA PRO A 911 23.51 -16.92 4.96
C PRO A 911 23.00 -17.76 3.77
N PRO A 912 22.61 -17.14 2.64
CA PRO A 912 22.13 -17.84 1.45
C PRO A 912 23.04 -18.95 0.95
N GLY A 913 24.37 -18.74 0.95
CA GLY A 913 25.33 -19.76 0.54
C GLY A 913 25.32 -21.02 1.42
N LEU A 914 25.02 -20.92 2.72
CA LEU A 914 24.86 -22.10 3.57
C LEU A 914 23.56 -22.85 3.24
N ILE A 915 22.45 -22.11 3.07
CA ILE A 915 21.17 -22.70 2.65
C ILE A 915 21.35 -23.45 1.32
N ARG A 916 22.06 -22.86 0.35
CA ARG A 916 22.43 -23.47 -0.93
C ARG A 916 23.24 -24.75 -0.74
N ASN A 917 24.25 -24.73 0.13
CA ASN A 917 25.10 -25.90 0.41
C ASN A 917 24.31 -27.05 1.06
N LEU A 918 23.40 -26.74 1.98
CA LEU A 918 22.49 -27.71 2.59
C LEU A 918 21.50 -28.28 1.57
N ALA A 919 20.88 -27.42 0.75
CA ALA A 919 19.97 -27.84 -0.32
C ALA A 919 20.68 -28.80 -1.30
N ARG A 920 21.90 -28.45 -1.73
CA ARG A 920 22.74 -29.32 -2.58
C ARG A 920 23.01 -30.66 -1.90
N SER A 921 23.37 -30.66 -0.62
CA SER A 921 23.59 -31.90 0.14
C SER A 921 22.32 -32.74 0.29
N ALA A 922 21.14 -32.13 0.24
CA ALA A 922 19.84 -32.79 0.25
C ALA A 922 19.42 -33.30 -1.15
N GLY A 923 20.21 -33.04 -2.19
CA GLY A 923 19.92 -33.44 -3.57
C GLY A 923 18.91 -32.54 -4.28
N VAL A 924 18.71 -31.30 -3.80
CA VAL A 924 17.97 -30.26 -4.52
C VAL A 924 18.77 -29.82 -5.75
N HIS A 925 18.07 -29.59 -6.87
CA HIS A 925 18.68 -29.03 -8.07
C HIS A 925 19.04 -27.55 -7.85
N THR A 926 20.35 -27.27 -7.82
CA THR A 926 20.89 -25.90 -7.69
C THR A 926 20.95 -25.24 -9.06
N TRP A 927 20.10 -24.22 -9.26
CA TRP A 927 20.06 -23.43 -10.50
C TRP A 927 21.17 -22.40 -10.56
N MET A 928 21.52 -21.77 -9.44
CA MET A 928 22.52 -20.72 -9.38
C MET A 928 23.49 -20.93 -8.22
N GLU A 929 24.75 -20.58 -8.46
CA GLU A 929 25.84 -20.69 -7.46
C GLU A 929 26.17 -19.36 -6.79
N SER A 930 25.70 -18.24 -7.34
CA SER A 930 25.85 -16.88 -6.80
C SER A 930 24.68 -16.48 -5.89
N ASP A 931 24.84 -15.38 -5.16
CA ASP A 931 23.84 -14.81 -4.25
C ASP A 931 22.91 -13.81 -4.98
N ASP A 932 22.66 -14.04 -6.27
CA ASP A 932 21.64 -13.33 -7.04
C ASP A 932 20.26 -13.94 -6.78
N ALA A 933 19.19 -13.15 -6.87
CA ALA A 933 17.86 -13.65 -6.59
C ALA A 933 17.33 -14.48 -7.77
N LEU A 934 16.77 -15.66 -7.45
CA LEU A 934 16.22 -16.61 -8.42
C LEU A 934 14.73 -16.83 -8.16
N TYR A 935 13.94 -16.74 -9.23
CA TYR A 935 12.50 -17.01 -9.23
C TYR A 935 12.19 -18.01 -10.33
N THR A 936 11.55 -19.15 -10.04
CA THR A 936 11.18 -20.10 -11.09
C THR A 936 10.02 -21.01 -10.74
N ASP A 937 9.20 -21.30 -11.75
CA ASP A 937 8.17 -22.34 -11.76
C ASP A 937 8.56 -23.53 -12.70
N GLY A 938 9.84 -23.64 -13.05
CA GLY A 938 10.37 -24.61 -14.01
C GLY A 938 10.10 -24.31 -15.49
N ARG A 939 9.29 -23.28 -15.80
CA ARG A 939 9.04 -22.78 -17.16
C ARG A 939 9.59 -21.37 -17.35
N PHE A 940 9.39 -20.49 -16.40
CA PHE A 940 9.97 -19.16 -16.34
C PHE A 940 11.11 -19.14 -15.32
N VAL A 941 12.16 -18.38 -15.62
CA VAL A 941 13.30 -18.17 -14.73
C VAL A 941 13.61 -16.69 -14.67
N GLY A 942 13.26 -16.04 -13.57
CA GLY A 942 13.67 -14.67 -13.26
C GLY A 942 15.00 -14.68 -12.51
N VAL A 943 15.95 -13.86 -12.97
CA VAL A 943 17.21 -13.59 -12.27
C VAL A 943 17.29 -12.10 -12.01
N HIS A 944 17.47 -11.70 -10.75
CA HIS A 944 17.76 -10.31 -10.39
C HIS A 944 19.17 -10.20 -9.82
N ALA A 945 20.00 -9.37 -10.45
CA ALA A 945 21.42 -9.31 -10.16
C ALA A 945 21.72 -8.48 -8.90
N ALA A 946 22.32 -9.12 -7.90
CA ALA A 946 22.80 -8.45 -6.68
C ALA A 946 24.06 -7.61 -6.91
N GLY A 947 24.78 -7.89 -8.00
CA GLY A 947 25.97 -7.15 -8.43
C GLY A 947 26.28 -7.36 -9.90
N ASP A 948 27.20 -6.58 -10.45
CA ASP A 948 27.67 -6.71 -11.83
C ASP A 948 28.33 -8.08 -12.09
N GLY A 949 28.26 -8.54 -13.34
CA GLY A 949 29.05 -9.66 -13.84
C GLY A 949 28.23 -10.75 -14.52
N GLU A 950 28.91 -11.84 -14.89
CA GLU A 950 28.27 -13.00 -15.51
C GLU A 950 27.49 -13.83 -14.47
N LYS A 951 26.21 -14.05 -14.75
CA LYS A 951 25.31 -14.91 -13.96
C LYS A 951 25.14 -16.23 -14.68
N ILE A 952 25.27 -17.33 -13.94
CA ILE A 952 25.24 -18.68 -14.50
C ILE A 952 24.00 -19.40 -13.99
N VAL A 953 23.09 -19.74 -14.91
CA VAL A 953 21.88 -20.53 -14.61
C VAL A 953 22.06 -21.95 -15.13
N ARG A 954 21.88 -22.94 -14.27
CA ARG A 954 21.92 -24.37 -14.57
C ARG A 954 20.50 -24.92 -14.69
N LEU A 955 20.10 -25.24 -15.90
CA LEU A 955 18.79 -25.80 -16.20
C LEU A 955 18.74 -27.29 -15.78
N PRO A 956 17.61 -27.78 -15.26
CA PRO A 956 17.45 -29.20 -14.90
C PRO A 956 17.42 -30.12 -16.14
N ARG A 957 17.21 -29.55 -17.32
CA ARG A 957 17.16 -30.25 -18.61
C ARG A 957 17.55 -29.30 -19.73
N ARG A 958 17.94 -29.86 -20.88
CA ARG A 958 18.12 -29.07 -22.10
C ARG A 958 16.79 -28.41 -22.48
N ALA A 959 16.83 -27.13 -22.78
CA ALA A 959 15.67 -26.33 -23.18
C ALA A 959 16.12 -25.28 -24.19
N LYS A 960 15.22 -24.88 -25.08
CA LYS A 960 15.38 -23.63 -25.82
C LYS A 960 15.02 -22.49 -24.86
N VAL A 961 15.85 -21.45 -24.82
CA VAL A 961 15.71 -20.35 -23.86
C VAL A 961 15.45 -19.07 -24.63
N VAL A 962 14.45 -18.31 -24.19
CA VAL A 962 14.07 -17.02 -24.76
C VAL A 962 14.05 -16.00 -23.64
N ASP A 963 14.67 -14.83 -23.83
CA ASP A 963 14.43 -13.68 -22.96
C ASP A 963 13.01 -13.17 -23.25
N THR A 964 12.15 -13.25 -22.25
CA THR A 964 10.73 -12.90 -22.37
C THR A 964 10.55 -11.38 -22.41
N ILE A 965 11.52 -10.60 -21.90
CA ILE A 965 11.45 -9.15 -21.89
C ILE A 965 11.83 -8.62 -23.28
N GLY A 966 12.96 -9.05 -23.83
CA GLY A 966 13.43 -8.64 -25.16
C GLY A 966 12.84 -9.41 -26.34
N GLY A 967 12.40 -10.65 -26.14
CA GLY A 967 11.92 -11.58 -27.18
C GLY A 967 13.02 -12.39 -27.87
N GLU A 968 14.28 -12.15 -27.53
CA GLU A 968 15.45 -12.74 -28.18
C GLU A 968 15.75 -14.16 -27.69
N ALA A 969 16.27 -15.01 -28.57
CA ALA A 969 16.76 -16.33 -28.17
C ALA A 969 18.08 -16.18 -27.38
N VAL A 970 18.19 -16.87 -26.25
CA VAL A 970 19.40 -16.87 -25.42
C VAL A 970 20.19 -18.15 -25.68
N GLY A 971 21.48 -18.00 -25.97
CA GLY A 971 22.38 -19.12 -26.20
C GLY A 971 22.51 -20.03 -24.98
N THR A 972 22.53 -21.34 -25.21
CA THR A 972 22.70 -22.36 -24.17
C THR A 972 23.89 -23.24 -24.46
N ASP A 973 24.76 -23.47 -23.48
CA ASP A 973 25.80 -24.49 -23.53
C ASP A 973 25.36 -25.73 -22.74
N GLY A 974 24.78 -26.69 -23.45
CA GLY A 974 24.16 -27.87 -22.86
C GLY A 974 22.96 -27.53 -21.98
N GLN A 975 23.17 -27.46 -20.66
CA GLN A 975 22.18 -27.09 -19.65
C GLN A 975 22.51 -25.75 -18.98
N THR A 976 23.47 -24.99 -19.50
CA THR A 976 23.97 -23.77 -18.89
C THR A 976 23.55 -22.56 -19.70
N VAL A 977 23.02 -21.54 -19.02
CA VAL A 977 22.77 -20.19 -19.57
C VAL A 977 23.71 -19.21 -18.88
N ARG A 978 24.36 -18.35 -19.66
CA ARG A 978 25.25 -17.30 -19.17
C ARG A 978 24.65 -15.94 -19.49
N LEU A 979 24.50 -15.11 -18.47
CA LEU A 979 23.85 -13.81 -18.56
C LEU A 979 24.81 -12.73 -18.08
N PRO A 980 25.40 -11.90 -18.97
CA PRO A 980 26.14 -10.72 -18.53
C PRO A 980 25.13 -9.68 -18.01
N MET A 981 25.17 -9.39 -16.70
CA MET A 981 24.18 -8.52 -16.07
C MET A 981 24.84 -7.38 -15.28
N LYS A 982 24.11 -6.27 -15.16
CA LYS A 982 24.41 -5.17 -14.24
C LYS A 982 23.68 -5.35 -12.91
N ARG A 983 24.24 -4.80 -11.83
CA ARG A 983 23.55 -4.72 -10.55
C ARG A 983 22.15 -4.12 -10.75
N ALA A 984 21.17 -4.70 -10.08
CA ALA A 984 19.74 -4.37 -10.15
C ALA A 984 19.05 -4.66 -11.50
N GLU A 985 19.74 -5.22 -12.49
CA GLU A 985 19.09 -5.70 -13.70
C GLU A 985 18.28 -6.99 -13.42
N THR A 986 17.11 -7.11 -14.06
CA THR A 986 16.33 -8.35 -14.06
C THR A 986 16.21 -8.88 -15.48
N ILE A 987 16.49 -10.18 -15.65
CA ILE A 987 16.19 -10.92 -16.86
C ILE A 987 15.12 -11.97 -16.54
N LEU A 988 14.11 -12.10 -17.40
CA LEU A 988 13.05 -13.10 -17.28
C LEU A 988 13.09 -14.06 -18.47
N LEU A 989 13.60 -15.28 -18.25
CA LEU A 989 13.71 -16.30 -19.28
C LEU A 989 12.46 -17.17 -19.36
N ARG A 990 12.10 -17.61 -20.56
CA ARG A 990 11.12 -18.68 -20.82
C ARG A 990 11.82 -19.91 -21.37
N LEU A 991 11.55 -21.07 -20.76
CA LEU A 991 12.11 -22.37 -21.10
C LEU A 991 11.12 -23.15 -21.96
N GLU A 992 11.50 -23.40 -23.21
CA GLU A 992 10.75 -24.22 -24.15
C GLU A 992 11.36 -25.63 -24.21
N PRO A 993 10.56 -26.71 -24.22
CA PRO A 993 11.07 -28.05 -24.48
C PRO A 993 11.78 -28.11 -25.84
N VAL A 994 12.97 -28.71 -25.90
CA VAL A 994 13.56 -29.09 -27.18
C VAL A 994 12.76 -30.27 -27.73
N ALA A 995 12.28 -30.17 -28.97
CA ALA A 995 11.65 -31.31 -29.65
C ALA A 995 12.63 -32.49 -29.64
N ARG A 996 12.13 -33.68 -29.26
CA ARG A 996 12.95 -34.90 -29.20
C ARG A 996 13.40 -35.33 -30.58
#